data_AF-A0A1C7M6A0-F1
#
_entry.id   AF-A0A1C7M6A0-F1
#
_cell.length_a   1.000
_cell.length_b   1.000
_cell.length_c   1.000
_cell.angle_alpha   90.00
_cell.angle_beta   90.00
_cell.angle_gamma   90.00
#
_symmetry.space_group_name_H-M   'P 1'
#
loop_
_entity.id
_entity.type
_entity.pdbx_description
1 polymer ?
#
loop_
_entity_poly.entity_id
_entity_poly.type
_entity_poly.pdbx_seq_one_letter_code
_entity_poly.pdbx_strand_id
1 'polypeptide(L)'
;MSQLSFKGHTVVITGAGGGLGKAYSLLYASRGANVVVNDVSQAAAQKVVDEITRAGGKAVVNTASVADGAAVIKTALDTFWWHHHSDQQCWNIERQGFQEHDGPRQGFGRIVNTASAAGLYGNFGQANYSSAKMGLVSFTKSLAAEGAKYGIKATAIAPVAASAMTETIMPPEMLANLKPEFVAPFVAAVTHPGGPEASGKVFEVGAGFVAEIRWERSKGIALKTDKSFTPSAVQEKWEQVGDFSEAEHPQSIPDFDAQAKLSLQSGLSSNAQSSPDIRFDGKTVIVTGAGSGLGRAFALMYARLGGNVVANDVNERSARAVVDEIIKAGGKAVAAVASAEDGEGIVKVALETFGGVHVLVANAGVVRANAFGSMTDKDWDDVIAVHLRGAYKCAKAVWPVFHKQKFGRIVTLGSQAGLYGLPGLVNYSTAKGAMIGLTRTMAIEGKKYNILSNMVIPSAGAAVGLGRGQSNVEAIKEDYIAPLVGFLTNPLAANGGHGFPVSRPLTPEAIIWKWGIITNFEDGRATNPSTTQESLEQIIGNFGNEEEDNGSSSSPYADQDDSQLVADAKKHVEDPVEFKYTERDVILYNLGIGATEKELQWTFESHDEFAALPTFGVIPQFMASGGISLDWLPNYNPAKLLHGEQFLSIKGPIPTSGEFINETRLMEVLDKGKAAAVTSIVETKDKATGKVVFENQSTVFIRGAGGFGGKRVGNDRGPASAANTPPQRKPDAVLEEKTLPIQAALYRLSGDYNPLHILPEFAAVGGFDRPILHGLCSFGIAGKHVLKSFGQFKDIKVRFAGVVYPGETLVTEMWKEGDKVLFTTKVKERGTTVLAAAAATLTDPSATLKAKL
;
A
#
# COMPACT_ATOMS: atom_id res chain seq x y z
N MET A 1 12.39 13.77 -27.32
CA MET A 1 12.39 12.36 -27.80
C MET A 1 11.51 12.29 -29.05
N SER A 2 11.68 11.29 -29.91
CA SER A 2 10.67 10.97 -30.93
C SER A 2 9.43 10.34 -30.29
N GLN A 3 8.25 10.58 -30.86
CA GLN A 3 7.01 9.96 -30.39
C GLN A 3 6.97 8.46 -30.71
N LEU A 4 6.26 7.67 -29.90
CA LEU A 4 6.10 6.22 -30.15
C LEU A 4 5.36 5.96 -31.48
N SER A 5 5.78 4.92 -32.20
CA SER A 5 5.27 4.54 -33.52
C SER A 5 4.78 3.10 -33.53
N PHE A 6 3.62 2.87 -34.10
CA PHE A 6 3.02 1.55 -34.29
C PHE A 6 2.89 1.18 -35.78
N LYS A 7 3.59 1.90 -36.67
CA LYS A 7 3.60 1.65 -38.11
C LYS A 7 4.03 0.22 -38.42
N GLY A 8 3.13 -0.55 -39.05
CA GLY A 8 3.35 -1.96 -39.39
C GLY A 8 2.84 -2.97 -38.37
N HIS A 9 2.37 -2.51 -37.20
CA HIS A 9 1.67 -3.37 -36.24
C HIS A 9 0.15 -3.37 -36.50
N THR A 10 -0.48 -4.51 -36.23
CA THR A 10 -1.94 -4.67 -36.25
C THR A 10 -2.43 -4.84 -34.81
N VAL A 11 -3.48 -4.11 -34.44
CA VAL A 11 -4.06 -4.11 -33.09
C VAL A 11 -5.54 -4.47 -33.18
N VAL A 12 -5.99 -5.40 -32.33
CA VAL A 12 -7.39 -5.83 -32.23
C VAL A 12 -7.96 -5.32 -30.91
N ILE A 13 -9.10 -4.63 -30.98
CA ILE A 13 -9.69 -3.95 -29.82
C ILE A 13 -11.18 -4.31 -29.75
N THR A 14 -11.59 -4.93 -28.66
CA THR A 14 -12.95 -5.42 -28.43
C THR A 14 -13.78 -4.44 -27.60
N GLY A 15 -15.08 -4.32 -27.90
CA GLY A 15 -15.94 -3.27 -27.34
C GLY A 15 -15.51 -1.86 -27.77
N ALA A 16 -15.07 -1.73 -29.01
CA ALA A 16 -14.40 -0.54 -29.54
C ALA A 16 -15.34 0.52 -30.13
N GLY A 17 -16.67 0.31 -30.10
CA GLY A 17 -17.65 1.28 -30.59
C GLY A 17 -17.81 2.54 -29.72
N GLY A 18 -17.22 2.56 -28.51
CA GLY A 18 -17.27 3.69 -27.59
C GLY A 18 -16.25 3.60 -26.44
N GLY A 19 -16.27 4.59 -25.55
CA GLY A 19 -15.47 4.63 -24.32
C GLY A 19 -13.97 4.33 -24.53
N LEU A 20 -13.41 3.54 -23.61
CA LEU A 20 -12.01 3.11 -23.63
C LEU A 20 -11.61 2.44 -24.96
N GLY A 21 -12.43 1.54 -25.50
CA GLY A 21 -12.12 0.84 -26.75
C GLY A 21 -12.04 1.79 -27.96
N LYS A 22 -12.91 2.81 -28.02
CA LYS A 22 -12.80 3.88 -29.03
C LYS A 22 -11.50 4.69 -28.82
N ALA A 23 -11.22 5.14 -27.60
CA ALA A 23 -10.04 5.96 -27.30
C ALA A 23 -8.73 5.24 -27.65
N TYR A 24 -8.64 3.93 -27.35
CA TYR A 24 -7.52 3.08 -27.76
C TYR A 24 -7.41 3.03 -29.29
N SER A 25 -8.52 2.78 -30.00
CA SER A 25 -8.56 2.66 -31.46
C SER A 25 -8.05 3.91 -32.17
N LEU A 26 -8.49 5.10 -31.73
CA LEU A 26 -8.02 6.37 -32.26
C LEU A 26 -6.53 6.59 -31.99
N LEU A 27 -6.07 6.32 -30.76
CA LEU A 27 -4.66 6.51 -30.39
C LEU A 27 -3.74 5.60 -31.23
N TYR A 28 -4.00 4.30 -31.31
CA TYR A 28 -3.18 3.39 -32.12
C TYR A 28 -3.17 3.77 -33.61
N ALA A 29 -4.33 4.14 -34.17
CA ALA A 29 -4.42 4.60 -35.56
C ALA A 29 -3.59 5.87 -35.80
N SER A 30 -3.65 6.85 -34.89
CA SER A 30 -2.82 8.08 -34.96
C SER A 30 -1.30 7.81 -34.87
N ARG A 31 -0.91 6.63 -34.34
CA ARG A 31 0.49 6.15 -34.33
C ARG A 31 0.81 5.22 -35.50
N GLY A 32 -0.09 5.10 -36.48
CA GLY A 32 0.13 4.36 -37.73
C GLY A 32 -0.15 2.85 -37.66
N ALA A 33 -0.82 2.36 -36.62
CA ALA A 33 -1.26 0.97 -36.55
C ALA A 33 -2.39 0.67 -37.55
N ASN A 34 -2.51 -0.60 -37.95
CA ASN A 34 -3.74 -1.14 -38.53
C ASN A 34 -4.68 -1.55 -37.37
N VAL A 35 -5.93 -1.07 -37.34
CA VAL A 35 -6.84 -1.31 -36.20
C VAL A 35 -8.06 -2.15 -36.59
N VAL A 36 -8.29 -3.27 -35.90
CA VAL A 36 -9.58 -3.98 -35.96
C VAL A 36 -10.46 -3.46 -34.82
N VAL A 37 -11.52 -2.75 -35.21
CA VAL A 37 -12.55 -2.21 -34.31
C VAL A 37 -13.64 -3.27 -34.16
N ASN A 38 -13.57 -4.07 -33.10
CA ASN A 38 -14.62 -5.05 -32.79
C ASN A 38 -15.69 -4.40 -31.89
N ASP A 39 -16.95 -4.42 -32.34
CA ASP A 39 -18.11 -4.12 -31.50
C ASP A 39 -19.35 -4.85 -32.05
N VAL A 40 -20.19 -5.38 -31.16
CA VAL A 40 -21.46 -6.05 -31.57
C VAL A 40 -22.42 -5.08 -32.27
N SER A 41 -22.28 -3.77 -32.01
CA SER A 41 -22.98 -2.72 -32.77
C SER A 41 -22.16 -2.31 -33.99
N GLN A 42 -22.52 -2.85 -35.17
CA GLN A 42 -21.93 -2.47 -36.45
C GLN A 42 -21.92 -0.95 -36.65
N ALA A 43 -23.00 -0.27 -36.27
CA ALA A 43 -23.13 1.18 -36.40
C ALA A 43 -22.26 1.98 -35.42
N ALA A 44 -21.81 1.38 -34.31
CA ALA A 44 -20.83 1.99 -33.41
C ALA A 44 -19.40 1.76 -33.91
N ALA A 45 -19.05 0.52 -34.27
CA ALA A 45 -17.75 0.20 -34.85
C ALA A 45 -17.46 0.99 -36.14
N GLN A 46 -18.44 1.07 -37.06
CA GLN A 46 -18.26 1.80 -38.33
C GLN A 46 -17.96 3.29 -38.10
N LYS A 47 -18.60 3.96 -37.14
CA LYS A 47 -18.31 5.37 -36.83
C LYS A 47 -16.86 5.59 -36.42
N VAL A 48 -16.27 4.66 -35.66
CA VAL A 48 -14.86 4.74 -35.23
C VAL A 48 -13.92 4.44 -36.39
N VAL A 49 -14.27 3.50 -37.28
CA VAL A 49 -13.52 3.24 -38.52
C VAL A 49 -13.57 4.44 -39.46
N ASP A 50 -14.73 5.07 -39.66
CA ASP A 50 -14.90 6.28 -40.48
C ASP A 50 -14.07 7.45 -39.94
N GLU A 51 -13.99 7.60 -38.62
CA GLU A 51 -13.19 8.62 -37.93
C GLU A 51 -11.69 8.39 -38.12
N ILE A 52 -11.23 7.13 -37.99
CA ILE A 52 -9.85 6.73 -38.27
C ILE A 52 -9.49 6.96 -39.75
N THR A 53 -10.34 6.51 -40.67
CA THR A 53 -10.10 6.63 -42.12
C THR A 53 -10.10 8.09 -42.57
N ARG A 54 -10.97 8.94 -42.01
CA ARG A 54 -10.97 10.39 -42.26
C ARG A 54 -9.70 11.09 -41.75
N ALA A 55 -9.08 10.57 -40.70
CA ALA A 55 -7.78 11.01 -40.20
C ALA A 55 -6.58 10.40 -40.96
N GLY A 56 -6.81 9.61 -42.03
CA GLY A 56 -5.76 8.96 -42.83
C GLY A 56 -5.19 7.68 -42.23
N GLY A 57 -5.76 7.17 -41.13
CA GLY A 57 -5.40 5.88 -40.54
C GLY A 57 -6.05 4.69 -41.23
N LYS A 58 -5.63 3.47 -40.83
CA LYS A 58 -6.16 2.20 -41.35
C LYS A 58 -6.97 1.47 -40.28
N ALA A 59 -8.24 1.22 -40.54
CA ALA A 59 -9.08 0.40 -39.66
C ALA A 59 -10.12 -0.43 -40.43
N VAL A 60 -10.66 -1.46 -39.77
CA VAL A 60 -11.72 -2.32 -40.28
C VAL A 60 -12.71 -2.68 -39.17
N VAL A 61 -13.99 -2.83 -39.51
CA VAL A 61 -15.05 -3.26 -38.58
C VAL A 61 -15.02 -4.77 -38.42
N ASN A 62 -15.22 -5.23 -37.18
CA ASN A 62 -15.63 -6.60 -36.87
C ASN A 62 -16.86 -6.57 -35.94
N THR A 63 -17.82 -7.46 -36.15
CA THR A 63 -19.08 -7.52 -35.38
C THR A 63 -19.29 -8.85 -34.65
N ALA A 64 -18.26 -9.70 -34.58
CA ALA A 64 -18.34 -10.97 -33.89
C ALA A 64 -18.50 -10.76 -32.37
N SER A 65 -19.26 -11.65 -31.73
CA SER A 65 -19.30 -11.71 -30.27
C SER A 65 -17.90 -12.06 -29.73
N VAL A 66 -17.50 -11.45 -28.61
CA VAL A 66 -16.25 -11.81 -27.92
C VAL A 66 -16.24 -13.25 -27.37
N ALA A 67 -17.39 -13.94 -27.38
CA ALA A 67 -17.47 -15.38 -27.14
C ALA A 67 -16.98 -16.23 -28.33
N ASP A 68 -16.92 -15.65 -29.54
CA ASP A 68 -16.28 -16.23 -30.74
C ASP A 68 -14.98 -15.47 -31.02
N GLY A 69 -13.97 -15.69 -30.18
CA GLY A 69 -12.66 -15.08 -30.33
C GLY A 69 -11.98 -15.44 -31.66
N ALA A 70 -12.32 -16.59 -32.24
CA ALA A 70 -11.80 -17.01 -33.54
C ALA A 70 -12.31 -16.09 -34.66
N ALA A 71 -13.61 -15.78 -34.71
CA ALA A 71 -14.18 -14.84 -35.67
C ALA A 71 -13.70 -13.38 -35.45
N VAL A 72 -13.39 -12.98 -34.22
CA VAL A 72 -12.76 -11.67 -33.93
C VAL A 72 -11.35 -11.59 -34.53
N ILE A 73 -10.50 -12.60 -34.28
CA ILE A 73 -9.12 -12.62 -34.77
C ILE A 73 -9.04 -12.84 -36.28
N LYS A 74 -9.96 -13.62 -36.88
CA LYS A 74 -9.97 -13.90 -38.32
C LYS A 74 -9.95 -12.62 -39.17
N THR A 75 -10.74 -11.60 -38.81
CA THR A 75 -10.73 -10.31 -39.54
C THR A 75 -9.36 -9.63 -39.52
N ALA A 76 -8.56 -9.77 -38.46
CA ALA A 76 -7.20 -9.20 -38.41
C ALA A 76 -6.26 -9.89 -39.41
N LEU A 77 -6.37 -11.22 -39.51
CA LEU A 77 -5.58 -12.03 -40.43
C LEU A 77 -5.99 -11.76 -41.88
N ASP A 78 -7.29 -11.88 -42.20
CA ASP A 78 -7.85 -11.64 -43.52
C ASP A 78 -7.48 -10.24 -44.07
N THR A 79 -7.57 -9.20 -43.23
CA THR A 79 -7.46 -7.80 -43.69
C THR A 79 -6.02 -7.28 -43.71
N PHE A 80 -5.19 -7.65 -42.72
CA PHE A 80 -3.91 -6.96 -42.49
C PHE A 80 -2.67 -7.86 -42.52
N TRP A 81 -2.81 -9.19 -42.43
CA TRP A 81 -1.66 -10.10 -42.46
C TRP A 81 -1.17 -10.37 -43.89
N TRP A 82 -2.10 -10.71 -44.79
CA TRP A 82 -1.77 -11.17 -46.14
C TRP A 82 -1.17 -10.06 -47.03
N HIS A 83 -1.64 -8.82 -46.89
CA HIS A 83 -1.18 -7.67 -47.68
C HIS A 83 0.22 -7.14 -47.32
N HIS A 84 0.90 -7.72 -46.33
CA HIS A 84 2.25 -7.30 -45.91
C HIS A 84 3.34 -8.37 -46.11
N HIS A 85 3.00 -9.57 -46.59
CA HIS A 85 3.93 -10.70 -46.73
C HIS A 85 4.04 -11.26 -48.16
N SER A 86 3.63 -10.48 -49.18
CA SER A 86 3.58 -10.92 -50.60
C SER A 86 4.90 -11.40 -51.20
N ASP A 87 6.02 -11.02 -50.60
CA ASP A 87 7.36 -11.24 -51.15
C ASP A 87 8.01 -12.55 -50.63
N GLN A 88 7.26 -13.37 -49.87
CA GLN A 88 7.62 -14.75 -49.56
C GLN A 88 6.48 -15.70 -50.00
N GLN A 89 6.85 -16.82 -50.62
CA GLN A 89 5.91 -17.73 -51.30
C GLN A 89 4.92 -18.38 -50.33
N CYS A 90 3.70 -17.83 -50.24
CA CYS A 90 2.60 -18.45 -49.50
C CYS A 90 1.78 -19.37 -50.43
N TRP A 91 1.72 -20.66 -50.08
CA TRP A 91 0.96 -21.67 -50.82
C TRP A 91 -0.50 -21.77 -50.32
N ASN A 92 -1.39 -22.27 -51.17
CA ASN A 92 -2.82 -22.46 -50.85
C ASN A 92 -3.02 -23.45 -49.69
N ILE A 93 -4.03 -23.18 -48.85
CA ILE A 93 -4.57 -24.14 -47.88
C ILE A 93 -6.08 -24.29 -48.11
N GLU A 94 -6.51 -25.49 -48.49
CA GLU A 94 -7.93 -25.88 -48.50
C GLU A 94 -8.39 -26.35 -47.11
N ARG A 95 -9.70 -26.58 -46.97
CA ARG A 95 -10.35 -26.97 -45.70
C ARG A 95 -9.91 -28.36 -45.20
N GLN A 96 -8.96 -28.43 -44.26
CA GLN A 96 -9.00 -29.40 -43.14
C GLN A 96 -7.91 -29.17 -42.09
N GLY A 97 -8.33 -28.85 -40.86
CA GLY A 97 -7.50 -28.90 -39.64
C GLY A 97 -6.44 -27.78 -39.50
N PHE A 98 -6.36 -27.20 -38.31
CA PHE A 98 -5.14 -26.48 -37.89
C PHE A 98 -4.10 -27.53 -37.47
N GLN A 99 -3.15 -27.84 -38.36
CA GLN A 99 -1.86 -28.41 -37.97
C GLN A 99 -0.81 -27.30 -37.87
N GLU A 100 0.22 -27.50 -37.03
CA GLU A 100 1.34 -26.57 -36.98
C GLU A 100 2.10 -26.58 -38.32
N HIS A 101 2.19 -25.42 -38.97
CA HIS A 101 3.06 -25.19 -40.11
C HIS A 101 4.31 -24.43 -39.68
N ASP A 102 5.48 -24.92 -40.08
CA ASP A 102 6.79 -24.31 -39.80
C ASP A 102 7.09 -23.09 -40.69
N GLY A 103 6.21 -22.09 -40.63
CA GLY A 103 6.52 -20.73 -41.05
C GLY A 103 7.34 -19.98 -39.99
N PRO A 104 7.98 -18.85 -40.34
CA PRO A 104 8.71 -18.03 -39.38
C PRO A 104 7.75 -17.44 -38.33
N ARG A 105 7.71 -18.05 -37.14
CA ARG A 105 6.87 -17.63 -36.02
C ARG A 105 7.26 -16.21 -35.59
N GLN A 106 6.32 -15.25 -35.59
CA GLN A 106 6.58 -13.91 -35.06
C GLN A 106 6.90 -14.00 -33.56
N GLY A 107 8.15 -13.69 -33.19
CA GLY A 107 8.61 -13.63 -31.79
C GLY A 107 8.12 -12.39 -31.04
N PHE A 108 6.86 -12.00 -31.23
CA PHE A 108 6.29 -10.77 -30.68
C PHE A 108 4.78 -10.88 -30.46
N GLY A 109 4.33 -10.60 -29.24
CA GLY A 109 2.92 -10.38 -28.95
C GLY A 109 2.72 -9.48 -27.73
N ARG A 110 1.59 -8.77 -27.67
CA ARG A 110 1.25 -7.87 -26.56
C ARG A 110 -0.25 -7.99 -26.26
N ILE A 111 -0.59 -8.26 -25.01
CA ILE A 111 -1.95 -8.44 -24.52
C ILE A 111 -2.17 -7.48 -23.35
N VAL A 112 -3.28 -6.73 -23.36
CA VAL A 112 -3.70 -5.89 -22.22
C VAL A 112 -5.10 -6.30 -21.81
N ASN A 113 -5.22 -6.94 -20.64
CA ASN A 113 -6.49 -7.37 -20.09
C ASN A 113 -7.06 -6.28 -19.19
N THR A 114 -8.31 -5.88 -19.45
CA THR A 114 -9.01 -4.87 -18.66
C THR A 114 -9.71 -5.52 -17.46
N ALA A 115 -9.06 -5.48 -16.30
CA ALA A 115 -9.61 -5.76 -14.98
C ALA A 115 -10.48 -4.57 -14.49
N SER A 116 -10.54 -4.30 -13.18
CA SER A 116 -11.13 -3.11 -12.54
C SER A 116 -10.79 -3.07 -11.05
N ALA A 117 -10.93 -1.91 -10.40
CA ALA A 117 -10.88 -1.77 -8.94
C ALA A 117 -11.88 -2.72 -8.24
N ALA A 118 -13.10 -2.83 -8.77
CA ALA A 118 -14.10 -3.79 -8.29
C ALA A 118 -13.67 -5.26 -8.41
N GLY A 119 -12.77 -5.59 -9.35
CA GLY A 119 -12.11 -6.91 -9.40
C GLY A 119 -11.08 -7.09 -8.30
N LEU A 120 -10.19 -6.11 -8.15
CA LEU A 120 -9.12 -6.12 -7.16
C LEU A 120 -9.67 -6.16 -5.73
N TYR A 121 -10.54 -5.23 -5.36
CA TYR A 121 -10.97 -4.99 -3.98
C TYR A 121 -12.35 -5.57 -3.65
N GLY A 122 -13.12 -6.00 -4.66
CA GLY A 122 -14.53 -6.32 -4.51
C GLY A 122 -15.40 -5.05 -4.48
N ASN A 123 -16.68 -5.19 -4.85
CA ASN A 123 -17.64 -4.09 -4.81
C ASN A 123 -19.07 -4.59 -4.59
N PHE A 124 -19.86 -3.86 -3.81
CA PHE A 124 -21.21 -4.26 -3.40
C PHE A 124 -22.15 -4.48 -4.60
N GLY A 125 -22.83 -5.63 -4.65
CA GLY A 125 -23.76 -5.98 -5.73
C GLY A 125 -23.09 -6.43 -7.03
N GLN A 126 -21.74 -6.46 -7.09
CA GLN A 126 -20.98 -6.72 -8.32
C GLN A 126 -20.25 -8.07 -8.31
N ALA A 127 -20.69 -9.05 -7.50
CA ALA A 127 -19.98 -10.32 -7.26
C ALA A 127 -19.54 -11.05 -8.54
N ASN A 128 -20.36 -11.05 -9.59
CA ASN A 128 -20.05 -11.62 -10.91
C ASN A 128 -18.97 -10.81 -11.67
N TYR A 129 -19.08 -9.48 -11.67
CA TYR A 129 -18.14 -8.57 -12.31
C TYR A 129 -16.77 -8.59 -11.59
N SER A 130 -16.76 -8.49 -10.26
CA SER A 130 -15.57 -8.66 -9.41
C SER A 130 -14.86 -9.99 -9.70
N SER A 131 -15.62 -11.09 -9.79
CA SER A 131 -15.08 -12.40 -10.16
C SER A 131 -14.41 -12.39 -11.53
N ALA A 132 -15.11 -11.93 -12.57
CA ALA A 132 -14.57 -11.91 -13.93
C ALA A 132 -13.32 -11.02 -14.05
N LYS A 133 -13.36 -9.82 -13.44
CA LYS A 133 -12.26 -8.85 -13.51
C LYS A 133 -11.03 -9.28 -12.71
N MET A 134 -11.20 -10.00 -11.59
CA MET A 134 -10.06 -10.58 -10.86
C MET A 134 -9.51 -11.85 -11.56
N GLY A 135 -10.38 -12.65 -12.18
CA GLY A 135 -9.95 -13.77 -13.03
C GLY A 135 -9.02 -13.32 -14.16
N LEU A 136 -9.31 -12.18 -14.80
CA LEU A 136 -8.45 -11.59 -15.82
C LEU A 136 -7.04 -11.21 -15.33
N VAL A 137 -6.86 -10.87 -14.05
CA VAL A 137 -5.53 -10.61 -13.48
C VAL A 137 -4.69 -11.89 -13.45
N SER A 138 -5.25 -12.99 -12.98
CA SER A 138 -4.57 -14.29 -12.88
C SER A 138 -4.39 -14.96 -14.25
N PHE A 139 -5.34 -14.75 -15.16
CA PHE A 139 -5.22 -15.08 -16.58
C PHE A 139 -4.01 -14.39 -17.21
N THR A 140 -3.89 -13.06 -17.02
CA THR A 140 -2.74 -12.26 -17.49
C THR A 140 -1.42 -12.81 -16.98
N LYS A 141 -1.30 -13.06 -15.68
CA LYS A 141 -0.05 -13.57 -15.09
C LYS A 141 0.35 -14.93 -15.67
N SER A 142 -0.62 -15.80 -15.91
CA SER A 142 -0.38 -17.12 -16.53
C SER A 142 0.03 -16.98 -18.01
N LEU A 143 -0.64 -16.11 -18.78
CA LEU A 143 -0.26 -15.80 -20.17
C LEU A 143 1.12 -15.13 -20.28
N ALA A 144 1.50 -14.28 -19.33
CA ALA A 144 2.82 -13.67 -19.28
C ALA A 144 3.92 -14.72 -19.08
N ALA A 145 3.68 -15.70 -18.20
CA ALA A 145 4.61 -16.79 -17.93
C ALA A 145 4.73 -17.80 -19.10
N GLU A 146 3.62 -18.18 -19.74
CA GLU A 146 3.66 -19.06 -20.94
C GLU A 146 4.18 -18.34 -22.18
N GLY A 147 3.81 -17.07 -22.35
CA GLY A 147 4.10 -16.25 -23.52
C GLY A 147 5.56 -15.79 -23.63
N ALA A 148 6.28 -15.70 -22.50
CA ALA A 148 7.63 -15.16 -22.44
C ALA A 148 8.60 -15.80 -23.46
N LYS A 149 8.58 -17.14 -23.58
CA LYS A 149 9.42 -17.89 -24.54
C LYS A 149 9.08 -17.68 -26.02
N TYR A 150 7.94 -17.04 -26.30
CA TYR A 150 7.48 -16.65 -27.64
C TYR A 150 7.57 -15.14 -27.90
N GLY A 151 8.13 -14.35 -26.97
CA GLY A 151 8.13 -12.88 -27.04
C GLY A 151 6.76 -12.23 -26.81
N ILE A 152 5.79 -13.01 -26.33
CA ILE A 152 4.44 -12.56 -25.97
C ILE A 152 4.45 -12.05 -24.52
N LYS A 153 3.99 -10.81 -24.32
CA LYS A 153 3.84 -10.21 -22.98
C LYS A 153 2.38 -9.90 -22.70
N ALA A 154 1.94 -10.07 -21.46
CA ALA A 154 0.57 -9.78 -21.03
C ALA A 154 0.59 -8.86 -19.80
N THR A 155 -0.22 -7.79 -19.82
CA THR A 155 -0.37 -6.79 -18.74
C THR A 155 -1.83 -6.70 -18.32
N ALA A 156 -2.10 -6.47 -17.03
CA ALA A 156 -3.45 -6.20 -16.53
C ALA A 156 -3.59 -4.72 -16.14
N ILE A 157 -4.70 -4.10 -16.52
CA ILE A 157 -5.05 -2.75 -16.05
C ILE A 157 -6.39 -2.78 -15.32
N ALA A 158 -6.51 -2.04 -14.23
CA ALA A 158 -7.75 -1.72 -13.54
C ALA A 158 -8.06 -0.24 -13.81
N PRO A 159 -8.73 0.09 -14.93
CA PRO A 159 -8.95 1.47 -15.29
C PRO A 159 -10.11 2.09 -14.50
N VAL A 160 -9.97 3.37 -14.16
CA VAL A 160 -11.07 4.21 -13.68
C VAL A 160 -11.33 5.28 -14.75
N ALA A 161 -12.50 5.20 -15.39
CA ALA A 161 -12.92 6.07 -16.46
C ALA A 161 -14.46 6.21 -16.49
N ALA A 162 -14.94 7.27 -17.12
CA ALA A 162 -16.35 7.51 -17.36
C ALA A 162 -16.95 6.41 -18.25
N SER A 163 -18.16 5.99 -17.90
CA SER A 163 -18.90 4.92 -18.56
C SER A 163 -20.38 5.04 -18.23
N ALA A 164 -21.25 4.45 -19.06
CA ALA A 164 -22.69 4.39 -18.80
C ALA A 164 -23.08 3.75 -17.44
N MET A 165 -22.16 3.05 -16.78
CA MET A 165 -22.35 2.58 -15.40
C MET A 165 -22.05 3.67 -14.38
N THR A 166 -20.89 4.33 -14.47
CA THR A 166 -20.47 5.42 -13.56
C THR A 166 -21.28 6.70 -13.74
N GLU A 167 -21.78 6.97 -14.95
CA GLU A 167 -22.70 8.07 -15.30
C GLU A 167 -24.00 8.09 -14.46
N THR A 168 -24.41 6.95 -13.90
CA THR A 168 -25.63 6.85 -13.06
C THR A 168 -25.36 7.02 -11.56
N ILE A 169 -24.09 7.24 -11.17
CA ILE A 169 -23.63 7.21 -9.77
C ILE A 169 -22.78 8.45 -9.41
N MET A 170 -22.04 9.00 -10.37
CA MET A 170 -21.10 10.12 -10.17
C MET A 170 -21.65 11.45 -10.73
N PRO A 171 -21.34 12.60 -10.12
CA PRO A 171 -21.70 13.91 -10.67
C PRO A 171 -21.07 14.21 -12.05
N PRO A 172 -21.68 15.05 -12.89
CA PRO A 172 -21.14 15.43 -14.19
C PRO A 172 -19.72 16.03 -14.14
N GLU A 173 -19.40 16.86 -13.15
CA GLU A 173 -18.06 17.41 -12.97
C GLU A 173 -17.00 16.32 -12.69
N MET A 174 -17.37 15.29 -11.93
CA MET A 174 -16.49 14.17 -11.61
C MET A 174 -16.21 13.30 -12.85
N LEU A 175 -17.24 13.08 -13.67
CA LEU A 175 -17.13 12.33 -14.93
C LEU A 175 -16.28 13.06 -15.98
N ALA A 176 -16.29 14.40 -15.96
CA ALA A 176 -15.50 15.22 -16.86
C ALA A 176 -13.99 15.00 -16.70
N ASN A 177 -13.49 14.63 -15.52
CA ASN A 177 -12.06 14.35 -15.28
C ASN A 177 -11.70 12.86 -15.41
N LEU A 178 -12.68 11.97 -15.54
CA LEU A 178 -12.50 10.53 -15.77
C LEU A 178 -12.43 10.15 -17.27
N LYS A 179 -11.81 10.97 -18.12
CA LYS A 179 -11.79 10.75 -19.58
C LYS A 179 -11.07 9.45 -20.00
N PRO A 180 -11.65 8.60 -20.86
CA PRO A 180 -10.98 7.41 -21.43
C PRO A 180 -9.61 7.68 -22.07
N GLU A 181 -9.44 8.89 -22.60
CA GLU A 181 -8.21 9.43 -23.20
C GLU A 181 -7.05 9.53 -22.19
N PHE A 182 -7.31 9.46 -20.89
CA PHE A 182 -6.28 9.40 -19.84
C PHE A 182 -5.80 7.97 -19.54
N VAL A 183 -6.47 6.93 -20.06
CA VAL A 183 -6.05 5.52 -19.92
C VAL A 183 -5.30 5.02 -21.15
N ALA A 184 -5.74 5.44 -22.35
CA ALA A 184 -5.13 5.05 -23.62
C ALA A 184 -3.59 5.24 -23.70
N PRO A 185 -2.98 6.32 -23.15
CA PRO A 185 -1.53 6.53 -23.16
C PRO A 185 -0.74 5.42 -22.48
N PHE A 186 -1.24 4.90 -21.35
CA PHE A 186 -0.62 3.79 -20.63
C PHE A 186 -0.67 2.50 -21.45
N VAL A 187 -1.83 2.20 -22.03
CA VAL A 187 -2.07 1.02 -22.87
C VAL A 187 -1.16 1.03 -24.09
N ALA A 188 -0.96 2.19 -24.73
CA ALA A 188 0.04 2.34 -25.78
C ALA A 188 1.47 2.16 -25.26
N ALA A 189 1.85 2.74 -24.11
CA ALA A 189 3.20 2.61 -23.57
C ALA A 189 3.61 1.12 -23.37
N VAL A 190 2.80 0.34 -22.66
CA VAL A 190 3.12 -1.07 -22.31
C VAL A 190 3.02 -2.06 -23.49
N THR A 191 2.43 -1.63 -24.61
CA THR A 191 2.30 -2.46 -25.84
C THR A 191 3.30 -2.08 -26.93
N HIS A 192 4.03 -0.98 -26.80
CA HIS A 192 5.08 -0.61 -27.75
C HIS A 192 6.22 -1.64 -27.74
N PRO A 193 6.89 -1.93 -28.88
CA PRO A 193 7.99 -2.91 -28.89
C PRO A 193 9.15 -2.55 -27.96
N GLY A 194 9.54 -1.26 -27.94
CA GLY A 194 10.45 -0.66 -26.96
C GLY A 194 9.74 0.02 -25.80
N GLY A 195 8.59 -0.52 -25.37
CA GLY A 195 7.88 -0.08 -24.15
C GLY A 195 8.56 -0.57 -22.86
N PRO A 196 8.11 -0.12 -21.68
CA PRO A 196 8.65 -0.55 -20.40
C PRO A 196 8.26 -2.01 -20.08
N GLU A 197 8.96 -2.63 -19.12
CA GLU A 197 8.65 -4.01 -18.73
C GLU A 197 7.41 -4.08 -17.83
N ALA A 198 6.29 -4.48 -18.42
CA ALA A 198 4.98 -4.61 -17.78
C ALA A 198 4.44 -6.06 -17.78
N SER A 199 5.19 -7.05 -18.30
CA SER A 199 4.69 -8.43 -18.40
C SER A 199 4.42 -9.05 -17.03
N GLY A 200 3.22 -9.60 -16.84
CA GLY A 200 2.76 -10.18 -15.58
C GLY A 200 2.37 -9.17 -14.51
N LYS A 201 2.52 -7.86 -14.76
CA LYS A 201 2.20 -6.78 -13.82
C LYS A 201 0.75 -6.32 -13.93
N VAL A 202 0.31 -5.61 -12.90
CA VAL A 202 -1.07 -5.12 -12.71
C VAL A 202 -0.97 -3.64 -12.37
N PHE A 203 -1.84 -2.80 -12.94
CA PHE A 203 -1.79 -1.34 -12.71
C PHE A 203 -3.18 -0.74 -12.53
N GLU A 204 -3.35 0.19 -11.58
CA GLU A 204 -4.49 1.11 -11.57
C GLU A 204 -4.17 2.35 -12.41
N VAL A 205 -5.13 2.78 -13.25
CA VAL A 205 -4.93 3.80 -14.28
C VAL A 205 -6.19 4.66 -14.46
N GLY A 206 -6.11 5.98 -14.33
CA GLY A 206 -7.26 6.86 -14.60
C GLY A 206 -7.04 8.30 -14.16
N ALA A 207 -7.56 9.29 -14.89
CA ALA A 207 -7.39 10.71 -14.57
C ALA A 207 -5.94 11.09 -14.20
N GLY A 208 -4.98 10.79 -15.08
CA GLY A 208 -3.54 11.00 -14.82
C GLY A 208 -2.88 9.93 -13.95
N PHE A 209 -3.55 9.44 -12.91
CA PHE A 209 -3.07 8.43 -11.96
C PHE A 209 -2.57 7.16 -12.67
N VAL A 210 -1.39 6.66 -12.27
CA VAL A 210 -0.81 5.37 -12.68
C VAL A 210 -0.02 4.78 -11.52
N ALA A 211 -0.42 3.62 -11.01
CA ALA A 211 0.31 2.89 -9.96
C ALA A 211 0.45 1.40 -10.29
N GLU A 212 1.60 0.78 -9.97
CA GLU A 212 1.76 -0.67 -10.03
C GLU A 212 1.20 -1.35 -8.77
N ILE A 213 0.50 -2.47 -8.96
CA ILE A 213 -0.10 -3.26 -7.88
C ILE A 213 0.62 -4.60 -7.78
N ARG A 214 1.33 -4.78 -6.66
CA ARG A 214 2.03 -6.03 -6.28
C ARG A 214 1.22 -6.83 -5.26
N TRP A 215 1.62 -8.08 -5.02
CA TRP A 215 1.18 -8.80 -3.82
C TRP A 215 2.14 -8.53 -2.67
N GLU A 216 1.58 -8.21 -1.51
CA GLU A 216 2.31 -8.12 -0.25
C GLU A 216 1.83 -9.25 0.68
N ARG A 217 2.76 -9.81 1.46
CA ARG A 217 2.51 -10.97 2.33
C ARG A 217 3.20 -10.72 3.67
N SER A 218 2.49 -10.82 4.79
CA SER A 218 3.12 -10.82 6.12
C SER A 218 4.19 -11.91 6.22
N LYS A 219 5.26 -11.68 7.00
CA LYS A 219 6.30 -12.70 7.29
C LYS A 219 5.66 -14.01 7.78
N GLY A 220 4.61 -13.84 8.57
CA GLY A 220 3.83 -14.91 9.20
C GLY A 220 4.58 -15.60 10.32
N ILE A 221 3.98 -16.65 10.85
CA ILE A 221 4.48 -17.41 12.00
C ILE A 221 4.79 -18.86 11.62
N ALA A 222 5.72 -19.47 12.34
CA ALA A 222 5.87 -20.93 12.38
C ALA A 222 5.06 -21.47 13.57
N LEU A 223 3.99 -22.22 13.27
CA LEU A 223 3.33 -23.09 14.25
C LEU A 223 3.85 -24.52 14.07
N LYS A 224 3.95 -25.27 15.16
CA LYS A 224 4.42 -26.65 15.14
C LYS A 224 3.36 -27.56 14.54
N THR A 225 3.74 -28.31 13.50
CA THR A 225 2.88 -29.27 12.81
C THR A 225 2.76 -30.58 13.59
N ASP A 226 2.03 -30.54 14.71
CA ASP A 226 1.62 -31.73 15.47
C ASP A 226 0.17 -31.57 16.00
N LYS A 227 -0.25 -32.43 16.94
CA LYS A 227 -1.62 -32.42 17.51
C LYS A 227 -1.99 -31.12 18.26
N SER A 228 -1.02 -30.29 18.63
CA SER A 228 -1.24 -28.98 19.23
C SER A 228 -1.60 -27.89 18.22
N PHE A 229 -1.51 -28.16 16.91
CA PHE A 229 -1.97 -27.23 15.88
C PHE A 229 -3.50 -27.29 15.79
N THR A 230 -4.17 -26.41 16.53
CA THR A 230 -5.63 -26.26 16.58
C THR A 230 -6.04 -24.85 16.11
N PRO A 231 -7.34 -24.58 15.86
CA PRO A 231 -7.79 -23.20 15.68
C PRO A 231 -7.47 -22.30 16.88
N SER A 232 -7.51 -22.82 18.12
CA SER A 232 -7.12 -22.09 19.33
C SER A 232 -5.64 -21.65 19.28
N ALA A 233 -4.76 -22.47 18.70
CA ALA A 233 -3.35 -22.12 18.48
C ALA A 233 -3.15 -21.06 17.38
N VAL A 234 -4.06 -20.99 16.39
CA VAL A 234 -4.08 -19.89 15.40
C VAL A 234 -4.56 -18.59 16.04
N GLN A 235 -5.62 -18.65 16.88
CA GLN A 235 -6.14 -17.49 17.60
C GLN A 235 -5.09 -16.85 18.52
N GLU A 236 -4.39 -17.69 19.30
CA GLU A 236 -3.32 -17.32 20.23
C GLU A 236 -2.14 -16.56 19.58
N LYS A 237 -2.02 -16.60 18.24
CA LYS A 237 -0.96 -15.90 17.49
C LYS A 237 -1.51 -15.05 16.34
N TRP A 238 -2.81 -14.76 16.32
CA TRP A 238 -3.47 -14.15 15.16
C TRP A 238 -2.91 -12.78 14.78
N GLU A 239 -2.61 -11.93 15.77
CA GLU A 239 -2.00 -10.61 15.55
C GLU A 239 -0.66 -10.71 14.80
N GLN A 240 0.13 -11.76 15.09
CA GLN A 240 1.42 -12.03 14.43
C GLN A 240 1.26 -12.64 13.03
N VAL A 241 0.11 -13.25 12.72
CA VAL A 241 -0.23 -13.66 11.33
C VAL A 241 -0.54 -12.43 10.47
N GLY A 242 -1.17 -11.42 11.07
CA GLY A 242 -1.53 -10.14 10.43
C GLY A 242 -0.45 -9.06 10.46
N ASP A 243 0.77 -9.34 10.95
CA ASP A 243 1.83 -8.35 11.07
C ASP A 243 2.62 -8.17 9.75
N PHE A 244 2.61 -6.95 9.22
CA PHE A 244 3.31 -6.53 8.00
C PHE A 244 4.61 -5.75 8.27
N SER A 245 5.03 -5.60 9.54
CA SER A 245 6.28 -4.91 9.91
C SER A 245 7.55 -5.49 9.28
N GLU A 246 7.53 -6.78 8.91
CA GLU A 246 8.57 -7.46 8.14
C GLU A 246 8.00 -8.12 6.86
N ALA A 247 7.20 -7.39 6.08
CA ALA A 247 6.51 -7.93 4.91
C ALA A 247 7.45 -8.53 3.83
N GLU A 248 6.95 -9.56 3.14
CA GLU A 248 7.53 -10.22 1.98
C GLU A 248 6.78 -9.80 0.70
N HIS A 249 7.50 -9.71 -0.43
CA HIS A 249 6.95 -9.22 -1.71
C HIS A 249 7.06 -10.27 -2.84
N PRO A 250 6.50 -11.47 -2.68
CA PRO A 250 6.62 -12.57 -3.63
C PRO A 250 6.03 -12.23 -5.00
N GLN A 251 6.78 -12.51 -6.07
CA GLN A 251 6.35 -12.30 -7.45
C GLN A 251 5.86 -13.60 -8.11
N SER A 252 6.34 -14.74 -7.60
CA SER A 252 6.21 -16.07 -8.19
C SER A 252 6.03 -17.16 -7.12
N ILE A 253 5.60 -18.36 -7.54
CA ILE A 253 5.47 -19.53 -6.65
C ILE A 253 6.81 -19.94 -6.01
N PRO A 254 7.96 -19.95 -6.73
CA PRO A 254 9.29 -20.15 -6.13
C PRO A 254 9.64 -19.25 -4.94
N ASP A 255 9.08 -18.04 -4.83
CA ASP A 255 9.34 -17.08 -3.75
C ASP A 255 8.66 -17.45 -2.42
N PHE A 256 8.13 -18.68 -2.33
CA PHE A 256 7.76 -19.34 -1.09
C PHE A 256 8.80 -20.41 -0.76
N ASP A 257 9.81 -20.05 0.04
CA ASP A 257 10.79 -21.02 0.55
C ASP A 257 10.15 -21.93 1.62
N ALA A 258 9.55 -23.01 1.13
CA ALA A 258 8.98 -24.07 1.94
C ALA A 258 10.04 -24.82 2.78
N GLN A 259 11.33 -24.79 2.43
CA GLN A 259 12.37 -25.47 3.23
C GLN A 259 12.79 -24.60 4.42
N ALA A 260 12.98 -23.29 4.24
CA ALA A 260 13.19 -22.37 5.35
C ALA A 260 11.98 -22.29 6.29
N LYS A 261 10.75 -22.19 5.77
CA LYS A 261 9.56 -22.13 6.64
C LYS A 261 9.22 -23.46 7.33
N LEU A 262 9.74 -24.59 6.84
CA LEU A 262 9.73 -25.88 7.56
C LEU A 262 10.87 -25.99 8.58
N SER A 263 12.08 -25.48 8.30
CA SER A 263 13.19 -25.55 9.27
C SER A 263 12.93 -24.70 10.51
N LEU A 264 12.19 -23.59 10.40
CA LEU A 264 11.69 -22.80 11.53
C LEU A 264 10.77 -23.58 12.50
N GLN A 265 10.21 -24.72 12.09
CA GLN A 265 9.42 -25.60 12.97
C GLN A 265 10.30 -26.57 13.77
N SER A 266 11.53 -26.83 13.30
CA SER A 266 12.47 -27.81 13.87
C SER A 266 13.12 -27.31 15.16
N GLY A 267 12.37 -27.39 16.26
CA GLY A 267 12.80 -26.96 17.59
C GLY A 267 11.68 -26.40 18.45
N LEU A 268 10.50 -26.15 17.87
CA LEU A 268 9.35 -25.61 18.60
C LEU A 268 8.84 -26.60 19.67
N SER A 269 8.38 -26.03 20.79
CA SER A 269 7.56 -26.71 21.80
C SER A 269 6.13 -26.95 21.29
N SER A 270 5.27 -27.57 22.10
CA SER A 270 3.82 -27.63 21.80
C SER A 270 3.27 -26.21 21.62
N ASN A 271 2.41 -26.01 20.64
CA ASN A 271 1.78 -24.69 20.44
C ASN A 271 0.96 -24.31 21.68
N ALA A 272 1.02 -23.04 22.08
CA ALA A 272 0.08 -22.46 23.03
C ALA A 272 -1.34 -22.45 22.45
N GLN A 273 -2.37 -22.42 23.30
CA GLN A 273 -3.77 -22.44 22.92
C GLN A 273 -4.47 -21.23 23.54
N SER A 274 -5.33 -20.55 22.79
CA SER A 274 -6.19 -19.50 23.33
C SER A 274 -7.20 -20.08 24.34
N SER A 275 -7.69 -19.23 25.25
CA SER A 275 -8.76 -19.58 26.19
C SER A 275 -9.92 -18.59 26.09
N PRO A 276 -11.18 -19.04 25.97
CA PRO A 276 -11.60 -20.44 25.82
C PRO A 276 -11.21 -21.05 24.46
N ASP A 277 -11.21 -22.38 24.39
CA ASP A 277 -10.98 -23.13 23.14
C ASP A 277 -12.00 -22.80 22.05
N ILE A 278 -11.58 -22.79 20.79
CA ILE A 278 -12.49 -22.64 19.66
C ILE A 278 -13.33 -23.91 19.48
N ARG A 279 -14.65 -23.73 19.51
CA ARG A 279 -15.66 -24.79 19.41
C ARG A 279 -16.73 -24.45 18.38
N PHE A 280 -17.31 -25.49 17.79
CA PHE A 280 -18.42 -25.43 16.82
C PHE A 280 -19.66 -26.19 17.31
N ASP A 281 -19.78 -26.41 18.63
CA ASP A 281 -20.91 -27.12 19.24
C ASP A 281 -22.27 -26.53 18.80
N GLY A 282 -23.13 -27.39 18.24
CA GLY A 282 -24.44 -27.00 17.71
C GLY A 282 -24.41 -26.19 16.41
N LYS A 283 -23.24 -25.96 15.80
CA LYS A 283 -23.10 -25.31 14.49
C LYS A 283 -23.08 -26.34 13.37
N THR A 284 -23.66 -26.00 12.23
CA THR A 284 -23.72 -26.88 11.05
C THR A 284 -22.81 -26.35 9.95
N VAL A 285 -21.95 -27.22 9.44
CA VAL A 285 -20.86 -26.90 8.51
C VAL A 285 -21.03 -27.69 7.23
N ILE A 286 -21.18 -27.00 6.09
CA ILE A 286 -21.10 -27.61 4.76
C ILE A 286 -19.64 -27.57 4.30
N VAL A 287 -19.09 -28.71 3.90
CA VAL A 287 -17.77 -28.80 3.24
C VAL A 287 -17.96 -29.44 1.87
N THR A 288 -17.53 -28.78 0.80
CA THR A 288 -17.64 -29.29 -0.58
C THR A 288 -16.33 -29.93 -1.06
N GLY A 289 -16.43 -31.02 -1.82
CA GLY A 289 -15.27 -31.88 -2.13
C GLY A 289 -14.67 -32.53 -0.87
N ALA A 290 -15.53 -32.96 0.05
CA ALA A 290 -15.18 -33.45 1.38
C ALA A 290 -14.71 -34.92 1.40
N GLY A 291 -14.80 -35.66 0.30
CA GLY A 291 -14.49 -37.09 0.26
C GLY A 291 -13.00 -37.44 0.36
N SER A 292 -12.09 -36.48 0.18
CA SER A 292 -10.64 -36.70 0.25
C SER A 292 -9.85 -35.42 0.59
N GLY A 293 -8.54 -35.56 0.81
CA GLY A 293 -7.59 -34.46 0.97
C GLY A 293 -8.02 -33.37 1.96
N LEU A 294 -7.88 -32.11 1.54
CA LEU A 294 -8.22 -30.92 2.33
C LEU A 294 -9.67 -30.93 2.80
N GLY A 295 -10.63 -31.28 1.94
CA GLY A 295 -12.04 -31.32 2.30
C GLY A 295 -12.33 -32.36 3.40
N ARG A 296 -11.71 -33.54 3.33
CA ARG A 296 -11.80 -34.55 4.40
C ARG A 296 -11.16 -34.06 5.70
N ALA A 297 -9.98 -33.42 5.63
CA ALA A 297 -9.32 -32.86 6.82
C ALA A 297 -10.18 -31.79 7.51
N PHE A 298 -10.80 -30.89 6.74
CA PHE A 298 -11.73 -29.88 7.25
C PHE A 298 -12.96 -30.54 7.90
N ALA A 299 -13.59 -31.51 7.22
CA ALA A 299 -14.76 -32.24 7.72
C ALA A 299 -14.46 -32.94 9.07
N LEU A 300 -13.33 -33.65 9.17
CA LEU A 300 -12.90 -34.32 10.40
C LEU A 300 -12.58 -33.34 11.52
N MET A 301 -11.95 -32.19 11.22
CA MET A 301 -11.69 -31.16 12.23
C MET A 301 -13.01 -30.58 12.78
N TYR A 302 -13.92 -30.10 11.92
CA TYR A 302 -15.17 -29.50 12.38
C TYR A 302 -16.01 -30.45 13.24
N ALA A 303 -16.02 -31.75 12.91
CA ALA A 303 -16.67 -32.77 13.73
C ALA A 303 -16.01 -32.93 15.12
N ARG A 304 -14.67 -33.01 15.21
CA ARG A 304 -13.93 -33.07 16.50
C ARG A 304 -14.19 -31.83 17.37
N LEU A 305 -14.44 -30.68 16.75
CA LEU A 305 -14.79 -29.43 17.40
C LEU A 305 -16.30 -29.27 17.72
N GLY A 306 -17.11 -30.32 17.52
CA GLY A 306 -18.53 -30.36 17.93
C GLY A 306 -19.54 -29.94 16.86
N GLY A 307 -19.08 -29.62 15.65
CA GLY A 307 -19.95 -29.24 14.53
C GLY A 307 -20.71 -30.42 13.92
N ASN A 308 -21.93 -30.17 13.47
CA ASN A 308 -22.66 -31.07 12.57
C ASN A 308 -22.12 -30.89 11.15
N VAL A 309 -21.61 -31.94 10.51
CA VAL A 309 -20.89 -31.83 9.23
C VAL A 309 -21.71 -32.37 8.06
N VAL A 310 -21.89 -31.56 7.03
CA VAL A 310 -22.48 -31.95 5.75
C VAL A 310 -21.34 -32.13 4.76
N ALA A 311 -20.95 -33.40 4.54
CA ALA A 311 -19.88 -33.78 3.65
C ALA A 311 -20.42 -33.89 2.21
N ASN A 312 -20.22 -32.85 1.40
CA ASN A 312 -20.55 -32.90 -0.03
C ASN A 312 -19.38 -33.44 -0.84
N ASP A 313 -19.66 -34.40 -1.71
CA ASP A 313 -18.77 -34.82 -2.79
C ASP A 313 -19.60 -35.32 -3.99
N VAL A 314 -18.99 -35.38 -5.18
CA VAL A 314 -19.59 -36.05 -6.34
C VAL A 314 -19.40 -37.57 -6.27
N ASN A 315 -18.39 -38.04 -5.52
CA ASN A 315 -18.16 -39.47 -5.29
C ASN A 315 -18.90 -39.93 -4.02
N GLU A 316 -20.01 -40.63 -4.21
CA GLU A 316 -20.83 -41.20 -3.13
C GLU A 316 -20.01 -42.01 -2.12
N ARG A 317 -19.11 -42.88 -2.60
CA ARG A 317 -18.31 -43.77 -1.73
C ARG A 317 -17.38 -42.96 -0.84
N SER A 318 -16.73 -41.94 -1.41
CA SER A 318 -15.83 -41.05 -0.66
C SER A 318 -16.59 -40.19 0.36
N ALA A 319 -17.74 -39.61 -0.02
CA ALA A 319 -18.57 -38.83 0.90
C ALA A 319 -19.07 -39.69 2.09
N ARG A 320 -19.63 -40.88 1.81
CA ARG A 320 -20.11 -41.81 2.84
C ARG A 320 -18.98 -42.25 3.77
N ALA A 321 -17.81 -42.63 3.24
CA ALA A 321 -16.67 -43.06 4.06
C ALA A 321 -16.21 -42.01 5.08
N VAL A 322 -16.25 -40.71 4.73
CA VAL A 322 -15.90 -39.62 5.66
C VAL A 322 -17.00 -39.40 6.70
N VAL A 323 -18.27 -39.59 6.34
CA VAL A 323 -19.40 -39.57 7.30
C VAL A 323 -19.32 -40.73 8.28
N ASP A 324 -19.03 -41.94 7.80
CA ASP A 324 -18.85 -43.14 8.63
C ASP A 324 -17.66 -42.97 9.60
N GLU A 325 -16.56 -42.35 9.14
CA GLU A 325 -15.41 -42.01 9.99
C GLU A 325 -15.77 -41.01 11.09
N ILE A 326 -16.53 -39.96 10.76
CA ILE A 326 -17.01 -38.95 11.73
C ILE A 326 -17.95 -39.59 12.77
N ILE A 327 -18.91 -40.40 12.33
CA ILE A 327 -19.88 -41.07 13.22
C ILE A 327 -19.17 -42.07 14.13
N LYS A 328 -18.21 -42.84 13.60
CA LYS A 328 -17.38 -43.76 14.39
C LYS A 328 -16.50 -43.04 15.42
N ALA A 329 -16.14 -41.79 15.18
CA ALA A 329 -15.44 -40.92 16.13
C ALA A 329 -16.39 -40.20 17.12
N GLY A 330 -17.70 -40.49 17.10
CA GLY A 330 -18.70 -39.87 17.98
C GLY A 330 -19.20 -38.50 17.52
N GLY A 331 -18.80 -38.02 16.34
CA GLY A 331 -19.30 -36.78 15.74
C GLY A 331 -20.62 -36.98 14.99
N LYS A 332 -21.18 -35.87 14.47
CA LYS A 332 -22.42 -35.86 13.69
C LYS A 332 -22.12 -35.47 12.25
N ALA A 333 -22.48 -36.33 11.29
CA ALA A 333 -22.33 -36.00 9.89
C ALA A 333 -23.42 -36.61 8.99
N VAL A 334 -23.55 -36.07 7.78
CA VAL A 334 -24.41 -36.57 6.69
C VAL A 334 -23.75 -36.32 5.34
N ALA A 335 -24.00 -37.20 4.36
CA ALA A 335 -23.47 -37.08 3.01
C ALA A 335 -24.43 -36.29 2.11
N ALA A 336 -23.90 -35.31 1.37
CA ALA A 336 -24.63 -34.56 0.35
C ALA A 336 -24.04 -34.89 -1.03
N VAL A 337 -24.43 -36.03 -1.60
CA VAL A 337 -23.87 -36.58 -2.84
C VAL A 337 -24.40 -35.79 -4.05
N ALA A 338 -23.65 -34.78 -4.49
CA ALA A 338 -24.06 -33.85 -5.54
C ALA A 338 -22.86 -33.08 -6.12
N SER A 339 -23.05 -32.48 -7.30
CA SER A 339 -22.14 -31.41 -7.78
C SER A 339 -22.27 -30.18 -6.88
N ALA A 340 -21.16 -29.47 -6.64
CA ALA A 340 -21.19 -28.17 -5.95
C ALA A 340 -22.03 -27.10 -6.68
N GLU A 341 -22.40 -27.32 -7.95
CA GLU A 341 -23.37 -26.48 -8.65
C GLU A 341 -24.82 -26.65 -8.15
N ASP A 342 -25.14 -27.77 -7.49
CA ASP A 342 -26.40 -27.99 -6.78
C ASP A 342 -26.31 -27.52 -5.32
N GLY A 343 -25.97 -26.23 -5.15
CA GLY A 343 -25.92 -25.60 -3.84
C GLY A 343 -27.26 -25.67 -3.09
N GLU A 344 -28.39 -25.67 -3.82
CA GLU A 344 -29.73 -25.73 -3.25
C GLU A 344 -30.03 -27.12 -2.68
N GLY A 345 -29.70 -28.22 -3.38
CA GLY A 345 -29.78 -29.58 -2.87
C GLY A 345 -28.85 -29.83 -1.67
N ILE A 346 -27.60 -29.34 -1.72
CA ILE A 346 -26.64 -29.47 -0.61
C ILE A 346 -27.14 -28.73 0.65
N VAL A 347 -27.68 -27.52 0.50
CA VAL A 347 -28.27 -26.76 1.62
C VAL A 347 -29.56 -27.40 2.12
N LYS A 348 -30.39 -27.96 1.23
CA LYS A 348 -31.58 -28.72 1.62
C LYS A 348 -31.24 -29.89 2.55
N VAL A 349 -30.25 -30.72 2.19
CA VAL A 349 -29.76 -31.83 3.04
C VAL A 349 -29.33 -31.32 4.42
N ALA A 350 -28.65 -30.17 4.49
CA ALA A 350 -28.21 -29.56 5.75
C ALA A 350 -29.39 -29.10 6.63
N LEU A 351 -30.41 -28.49 6.02
CA LEU A 351 -31.62 -28.02 6.72
C LEU A 351 -32.51 -29.18 7.18
N GLU A 352 -32.71 -30.20 6.35
CA GLU A 352 -33.53 -31.38 6.69
C GLU A 352 -32.87 -32.25 7.76
N THR A 353 -31.54 -32.35 7.80
CA THR A 353 -30.83 -33.20 8.77
C THR A 353 -30.52 -32.47 10.09
N PHE A 354 -30.15 -31.18 10.03
CA PHE A 354 -29.61 -30.45 11.19
C PHE A 354 -30.33 -29.11 11.48
N GLY A 355 -31.43 -28.80 10.79
CA GLY A 355 -32.30 -27.65 11.08
C GLY A 355 -31.72 -26.26 10.74
N GLY A 356 -30.50 -26.17 10.23
CA GLY A 356 -29.82 -24.90 9.99
C GLY A 356 -28.43 -25.07 9.37
N VAL A 357 -27.88 -23.97 8.84
CA VAL A 357 -26.50 -23.91 8.29
C VAL A 357 -25.80 -22.70 8.92
N HIS A 358 -24.54 -22.85 9.31
CA HIS A 358 -23.75 -21.82 9.98
C HIS A 358 -22.44 -21.49 9.28
N VAL A 359 -21.81 -22.49 8.65
CA VAL A 359 -20.53 -22.37 7.94
C VAL A 359 -20.61 -23.05 6.57
N LEU A 360 -19.99 -22.44 5.56
CA LEU A 360 -19.74 -23.03 4.24
C LEU A 360 -18.24 -23.00 3.94
N VAL A 361 -17.64 -24.16 3.67
CA VAL A 361 -16.27 -24.30 3.18
C VAL A 361 -16.33 -24.73 1.71
N ALA A 362 -16.17 -23.76 0.82
CA ALA A 362 -16.22 -23.93 -0.63
C ALA A 362 -14.86 -24.44 -1.16
N ASN A 363 -14.61 -25.74 -0.93
CA ASN A 363 -13.35 -26.43 -1.20
C ASN A 363 -13.34 -27.23 -2.52
N ALA A 364 -14.51 -27.62 -3.05
CA ALA A 364 -14.63 -28.42 -4.28
C ALA A 364 -13.75 -27.91 -5.44
N GLY A 365 -13.16 -28.86 -6.18
CA GLY A 365 -12.16 -28.54 -7.17
C GLY A 365 -11.79 -29.68 -8.11
N VAL A 366 -11.23 -29.31 -9.27
CA VAL A 366 -10.77 -30.23 -10.32
C VAL A 366 -9.57 -29.61 -11.04
N VAL A 367 -8.70 -30.44 -11.62
CA VAL A 367 -7.57 -29.99 -12.44
C VAL A 367 -7.74 -30.50 -13.87
N ARG A 368 -7.41 -29.63 -14.83
CA ARG A 368 -7.31 -29.89 -16.27
C ARG A 368 -6.04 -29.18 -16.77
N ALA A 369 -4.89 -29.83 -16.59
CA ALA A 369 -3.59 -29.25 -16.90
C ALA A 369 -3.26 -29.43 -18.38
N ASN A 370 -3.01 -28.33 -19.09
CA ASN A 370 -2.67 -28.31 -20.51
C ASN A 370 -2.01 -26.97 -20.87
N ALA A 371 -1.13 -26.93 -21.86
CA ALA A 371 -0.54 -25.68 -22.36
C ALA A 371 -1.62 -24.81 -23.00
N PHE A 372 -1.53 -23.48 -22.91
CA PHE A 372 -2.63 -22.59 -23.32
C PHE A 372 -3.07 -22.79 -24.77
N GLY A 373 -2.13 -22.92 -25.70
CA GLY A 373 -2.41 -23.17 -27.13
C GLY A 373 -2.92 -24.57 -27.48
N SER A 374 -3.08 -25.46 -26.50
CA SER A 374 -3.59 -26.83 -26.67
C SER A 374 -4.74 -27.17 -25.71
N MET A 375 -5.13 -26.24 -24.83
CA MET A 375 -6.22 -26.37 -23.88
C MET A 375 -7.57 -26.35 -24.61
N THR A 376 -8.45 -27.30 -24.31
CA THR A 376 -9.78 -27.34 -24.94
C THR A 376 -10.79 -26.47 -24.19
N ASP A 377 -11.85 -26.03 -24.86
CA ASP A 377 -12.97 -25.33 -24.22
C ASP A 377 -13.57 -26.15 -23.07
N LYS A 378 -13.54 -27.49 -23.18
CA LYS A 378 -13.99 -28.39 -22.10
C LYS A 378 -13.04 -28.39 -20.90
N ASP A 379 -11.72 -28.31 -21.13
CA ASP A 379 -10.73 -28.17 -20.05
C ASP A 379 -10.89 -26.84 -19.30
N TRP A 380 -11.31 -25.80 -20.02
CA TRP A 380 -11.65 -24.50 -19.45
C TRP A 380 -12.96 -24.57 -18.64
N ASP A 381 -14.05 -25.01 -19.26
CA ASP A 381 -15.39 -25.02 -18.67
C ASP A 381 -15.52 -25.97 -17.47
N ASP A 382 -14.91 -27.17 -17.50
CA ASP A 382 -14.88 -28.09 -16.35
C ASP A 382 -14.33 -27.38 -15.09
N VAL A 383 -13.28 -26.57 -15.27
CA VAL A 383 -12.56 -25.90 -14.18
C VAL A 383 -13.32 -24.66 -13.69
N ILE A 384 -13.88 -23.86 -14.60
CA ILE A 384 -14.71 -22.70 -14.24
C ILE A 384 -16.02 -23.14 -13.56
N ALA A 385 -16.65 -24.22 -14.03
CA ALA A 385 -17.87 -24.78 -13.45
C ALA A 385 -17.66 -25.26 -12.02
N VAL A 386 -16.68 -26.14 -11.78
CA VAL A 386 -16.47 -26.72 -10.43
C VAL A 386 -16.00 -25.66 -9.43
N HIS A 387 -14.99 -24.85 -9.76
CA HIS A 387 -14.40 -23.93 -8.79
C HIS A 387 -15.21 -22.66 -8.57
N LEU A 388 -15.50 -21.89 -9.62
CA LEU A 388 -16.11 -20.57 -9.49
C LEU A 388 -17.63 -20.67 -9.41
N ARG A 389 -18.24 -21.39 -10.35
CA ARG A 389 -19.71 -21.49 -10.44
C ARG A 389 -20.29 -22.34 -9.31
N GLY A 390 -19.63 -23.45 -8.94
CA GLY A 390 -19.99 -24.26 -7.77
C GLY A 390 -19.91 -23.49 -6.45
N ALA A 391 -18.83 -22.75 -6.22
CA ALA A 391 -18.71 -21.90 -5.03
C ALA A 391 -19.79 -20.81 -4.99
N TYR A 392 -20.05 -20.12 -6.11
CA TYR A 392 -21.15 -19.16 -6.22
C TYR A 392 -22.52 -19.80 -5.92
N LYS A 393 -22.80 -20.99 -6.47
CA LYS A 393 -24.06 -21.72 -6.24
C LYS A 393 -24.27 -22.08 -4.78
N CYS A 394 -23.25 -22.67 -4.14
CA CYS A 394 -23.27 -22.98 -2.71
C CYS A 394 -23.43 -21.72 -1.84
N ALA A 395 -22.67 -20.66 -2.13
CA ALA A 395 -22.75 -19.40 -1.39
C ALA A 395 -24.13 -18.73 -1.51
N LYS A 396 -24.70 -18.69 -2.73
CA LYS A 396 -26.04 -18.18 -2.98
C LYS A 396 -27.12 -18.98 -2.22
N ALA A 397 -26.96 -20.29 -2.11
CA ALA A 397 -27.93 -21.14 -1.41
C ALA A 397 -27.89 -20.97 0.12
N VAL A 398 -26.72 -20.76 0.73
CA VAL A 398 -26.64 -20.46 2.19
C VAL A 398 -27.03 -19.03 2.53
N TRP A 399 -26.92 -18.08 1.59
CA TRP A 399 -27.11 -16.65 1.85
C TRP A 399 -28.44 -16.28 2.51
N PRO A 400 -29.62 -16.82 2.09
CA PRO A 400 -30.89 -16.52 2.76
C PRO A 400 -30.95 -17.02 4.21
N VAL A 401 -30.34 -18.18 4.49
CA VAL A 401 -30.25 -18.76 5.84
C VAL A 401 -29.40 -17.87 6.72
N PHE A 402 -28.19 -17.54 6.26
CA PHE A 402 -27.25 -16.65 6.96
C PHE A 402 -27.84 -15.25 7.19
N HIS A 403 -28.50 -14.68 6.18
CA HIS A 403 -29.14 -13.37 6.25
C HIS A 403 -30.34 -13.34 7.22
N LYS A 404 -31.11 -14.43 7.32
CA LYS A 404 -32.22 -14.55 8.27
C LYS A 404 -31.74 -14.63 9.71
N GLN A 405 -30.70 -15.42 9.99
CA GLN A 405 -30.19 -15.66 11.34
C GLN A 405 -29.14 -14.64 11.84
N LYS A 406 -28.75 -13.67 10.99
CA LYS A 406 -27.69 -12.66 11.25
C LYS A 406 -26.37 -13.29 11.75
N PHE A 407 -26.02 -14.41 11.15
CA PHE A 407 -24.76 -15.11 11.34
C PHE A 407 -24.47 -15.96 10.09
N GLY A 408 -23.27 -15.84 9.55
CA GLY A 408 -22.79 -16.72 8.49
C GLY A 408 -21.28 -16.67 8.37
N ARG A 409 -20.67 -17.77 7.94
CA ARG A 409 -19.22 -17.87 7.74
C ARG A 409 -18.95 -18.63 6.45
N ILE A 410 -18.22 -18.00 5.53
CA ILE A 410 -17.81 -18.59 4.25
C ILE A 410 -16.29 -18.63 4.22
N VAL A 411 -15.73 -19.80 3.93
CA VAL A 411 -14.30 -19.95 3.60
C VAL A 411 -14.20 -20.47 2.17
N THR A 412 -13.54 -19.72 1.30
CA THR A 412 -13.25 -20.12 -0.08
C THR A 412 -11.81 -20.61 -0.19
N LEU A 413 -11.54 -21.54 -1.11
CA LEU A 413 -10.21 -22.09 -1.33
C LEU A 413 -9.59 -21.48 -2.59
N GLY A 414 -8.57 -20.65 -2.41
CA GLY A 414 -7.75 -20.07 -3.48
C GLY A 414 -6.64 -21.00 -3.95
N SER A 415 -5.56 -20.43 -4.50
CA SER A 415 -4.28 -21.11 -4.79
C SER A 415 -3.21 -20.08 -5.11
N GLN A 416 -1.93 -20.39 -4.85
CA GLN A 416 -0.81 -19.54 -5.29
C GLN A 416 -0.78 -19.36 -6.82
N ALA A 417 -1.24 -20.35 -7.59
CA ALA A 417 -1.44 -20.20 -9.05
C ALA A 417 -2.46 -19.10 -9.39
N GLY A 418 -3.47 -18.88 -8.54
CA GLY A 418 -4.41 -17.76 -8.65
C GLY A 418 -3.79 -16.39 -8.30
N LEU A 419 -2.72 -16.34 -7.49
CA LEU A 419 -2.00 -15.10 -7.19
C LEU A 419 -0.98 -14.75 -8.28
N TYR A 420 -0.12 -15.71 -8.62
CA TYR A 420 1.10 -15.46 -9.42
C TYR A 420 1.02 -15.95 -10.87
N GLY A 421 -0.04 -16.69 -11.23
CA GLY A 421 -0.13 -17.45 -12.48
C GLY A 421 0.74 -18.71 -12.45
N LEU A 422 0.43 -19.68 -13.31
CA LEU A 422 1.26 -20.88 -13.49
C LEU A 422 1.07 -21.49 -14.89
N PRO A 423 2.15 -21.64 -15.69
CA PRO A 423 2.13 -22.38 -16.95
C PRO A 423 1.51 -23.77 -16.85
N GLY A 424 0.72 -24.14 -17.87
CA GLY A 424 -0.02 -25.39 -17.93
C GLY A 424 -1.34 -25.39 -17.14
N LEU A 425 -1.66 -24.29 -16.44
CA LEU A 425 -2.81 -24.17 -15.53
C LEU A 425 -3.53 -22.82 -15.66
N VAL A 426 -3.62 -22.28 -16.88
CA VAL A 426 -4.25 -20.96 -17.15
C VAL A 426 -5.72 -20.92 -16.72
N ASN A 427 -6.51 -21.95 -17.04
CA ASN A 427 -7.89 -22.15 -16.59
C ASN A 427 -8.01 -22.15 -15.05
N TYR A 428 -7.19 -22.93 -14.36
CA TYR A 428 -7.21 -23.09 -12.91
C TYR A 428 -6.76 -21.81 -12.19
N SER A 429 -5.71 -21.16 -12.70
CA SER A 429 -5.23 -19.87 -12.23
C SER A 429 -6.30 -18.79 -12.39
N THR A 430 -7.00 -18.76 -13.52
CA THR A 430 -8.13 -17.84 -13.78
C THR A 430 -9.28 -18.10 -12.81
N ALA A 431 -9.68 -19.37 -12.60
CA ALA A 431 -10.76 -19.73 -11.69
C ALA A 431 -10.44 -19.39 -10.23
N LYS A 432 -9.21 -19.68 -9.76
CA LYS A 432 -8.75 -19.34 -8.41
C LYS A 432 -8.54 -17.84 -8.21
N GLY A 433 -8.18 -17.11 -9.28
CA GLY A 433 -8.18 -15.64 -9.31
C GLY A 433 -9.58 -15.06 -9.15
N ALA A 434 -10.53 -15.51 -9.96
CA ALA A 434 -11.93 -15.06 -9.90
C ALA A 434 -12.58 -15.29 -8.52
N MET A 435 -12.21 -16.38 -7.84
CA MET A 435 -12.63 -16.66 -6.47
C MET A 435 -12.20 -15.58 -5.46
N ILE A 436 -11.09 -14.86 -5.68
CA ILE A 436 -10.68 -13.74 -4.81
C ILE A 436 -11.71 -12.60 -4.89
N GLY A 437 -12.08 -12.20 -6.11
CA GLY A 437 -13.09 -11.16 -6.35
C GLY A 437 -14.47 -11.55 -5.83
N LEU A 438 -14.87 -12.82 -5.98
CA LEU A 438 -16.10 -13.36 -5.37
C LEU A 438 -16.07 -13.22 -3.83
N THR A 439 -14.97 -13.63 -3.21
CA THR A 439 -14.81 -13.67 -1.75
C THR A 439 -14.83 -12.28 -1.13
N ARG A 440 -14.10 -11.33 -1.73
CA ARG A 440 -14.05 -9.92 -1.31
C ARG A 440 -15.44 -9.27 -1.38
N THR A 441 -16.16 -9.46 -2.49
CA THR A 441 -17.53 -8.92 -2.61
C THR A 441 -18.50 -9.54 -1.60
N MET A 442 -18.46 -10.85 -1.37
CA MET A 442 -19.28 -11.49 -0.32
C MET A 442 -18.94 -10.99 1.09
N ALA A 443 -17.68 -10.61 1.37
CA ALA A 443 -17.31 -10.00 2.64
C ALA A 443 -17.95 -8.61 2.82
N ILE A 444 -17.91 -7.78 1.77
CA ILE A 444 -18.51 -6.44 1.73
C ILE A 444 -20.05 -6.53 1.91
N GLU A 445 -20.72 -7.37 1.11
CA GLU A 445 -22.18 -7.53 1.17
C GLU A 445 -22.66 -8.14 2.51
N GLY A 446 -21.84 -9.02 3.10
CA GLY A 446 -22.16 -9.78 4.30
C GLY A 446 -21.91 -9.06 5.62
N LYS A 447 -20.98 -8.09 5.66
CA LYS A 447 -20.50 -7.40 6.88
C LYS A 447 -21.63 -6.91 7.79
N LYS A 448 -22.60 -6.17 7.23
CA LYS A 448 -23.79 -5.62 7.94
C LYS A 448 -24.78 -6.67 8.47
N TYR A 449 -24.57 -7.95 8.16
CA TYR A 449 -25.40 -9.06 8.60
C TYR A 449 -24.63 -10.09 9.44
N ASN A 450 -23.40 -9.78 9.86
CA ASN A 450 -22.48 -10.73 10.51
C ASN A 450 -22.31 -12.01 9.65
N ILE A 451 -22.25 -11.82 8.32
CA ILE A 451 -21.82 -12.84 7.37
C ILE A 451 -20.40 -12.49 6.95
N LEU A 452 -19.44 -13.34 7.31
CA LEU A 452 -18.03 -13.16 6.97
C LEU A 452 -17.64 -14.09 5.83
N SER A 453 -16.74 -13.64 4.96
CA SER A 453 -16.26 -14.37 3.79
C SER A 453 -14.76 -14.18 3.66
N ASN A 454 -13.99 -15.24 3.92
CA ASN A 454 -12.53 -15.23 3.91
C ASN A 454 -12.00 -16.27 2.90
N MET A 455 -10.77 -16.08 2.42
CA MET A 455 -10.11 -17.04 1.54
C MET A 455 -8.91 -17.68 2.25
N VAL A 456 -8.76 -19.01 2.10
CA VAL A 456 -7.52 -19.72 2.41
C VAL A 456 -6.80 -20.07 1.11
N ILE A 457 -5.49 -19.81 1.07
CA ILE A 457 -4.62 -20.10 -0.08
C ILE A 457 -3.67 -21.23 0.34
N PRO A 458 -4.04 -22.50 0.11
CA PRO A 458 -3.25 -23.64 0.60
C PRO A 458 -1.99 -23.87 -0.25
N SER A 459 -0.91 -24.27 0.43
CA SER A 459 0.32 -24.80 -0.20
C SER A 459 0.45 -26.32 -0.07
N ALA A 460 -0.48 -27.00 0.61
CA ALA A 460 -0.52 -28.46 0.72
C ALA A 460 -0.77 -29.13 -0.64
N GLY A 461 -0.29 -30.36 -0.80
CA GLY A 461 -0.42 -31.16 -2.03
C GLY A 461 0.44 -30.71 -3.22
N ALA A 462 0.77 -29.41 -3.35
CA ALA A 462 1.55 -28.86 -4.46
C ALA A 462 2.94 -29.52 -4.64
N ALA A 463 3.55 -29.99 -3.54
CA ALA A 463 4.82 -30.70 -3.57
C ALA A 463 4.75 -32.07 -4.29
N VAL A 464 3.61 -32.74 -4.26
CA VAL A 464 3.44 -34.13 -4.75
C VAL A 464 3.29 -34.19 -6.27
N GLY A 465 2.66 -33.17 -6.88
CA GLY A 465 2.49 -33.07 -8.33
C GLY A 465 3.67 -32.48 -9.10
N LEU A 466 4.68 -31.95 -8.42
CA LEU A 466 5.80 -31.18 -9.01
C LEU A 466 7.19 -31.80 -8.75
N GLY A 467 7.25 -33.11 -8.47
CA GLY A 467 8.50 -33.87 -8.51
C GLY A 467 9.54 -33.55 -7.43
N ARG A 468 9.14 -32.98 -6.28
CA ARG A 468 10.05 -32.80 -5.12
C ARG A 468 10.04 -34.04 -4.22
N GLY A 469 11.18 -34.33 -3.60
CA GLY A 469 11.47 -35.61 -2.93
C GLY A 469 10.61 -35.94 -1.71
N GLN A 470 10.51 -37.23 -1.39
CA GLN A 470 9.60 -37.81 -0.37
C GLN A 470 9.89 -37.38 1.09
N SER A 471 10.99 -36.69 1.38
CA SER A 471 11.47 -36.44 2.76
C SER A 471 10.55 -35.55 3.62
N ASN A 472 9.70 -34.72 3.01
CA ASN A 472 8.97 -33.65 3.71
C ASN A 472 7.44 -33.88 3.78
N VAL A 473 6.95 -35.06 3.37
CA VAL A 473 5.49 -35.36 3.30
C VAL A 473 4.80 -35.23 4.66
N GLU A 474 5.49 -35.59 5.75
CA GLU A 474 4.97 -35.55 7.13
C GLU A 474 4.46 -34.17 7.57
N ALA A 475 5.07 -33.07 7.11
CA ALA A 475 4.81 -31.69 7.57
C ALA A 475 3.92 -30.87 6.61
N ILE A 476 3.58 -31.41 5.44
CA ILE A 476 2.76 -30.74 4.41
C ILE A 476 1.34 -31.36 4.34
N LYS A 477 0.97 -32.17 5.36
CA LYS A 477 -0.36 -32.81 5.49
C LYS A 477 -1.49 -31.78 5.54
N GLU A 478 -2.61 -32.16 4.95
CA GLU A 478 -3.84 -31.37 4.86
C GLU A 478 -4.42 -31.01 6.24
N ASP A 479 -4.20 -31.87 7.24
CA ASP A 479 -4.58 -31.65 8.63
C ASP A 479 -4.02 -30.34 9.23
N TYR A 480 -2.89 -29.83 8.73
CA TYR A 480 -2.29 -28.58 9.23
C TYR A 480 -2.81 -27.30 8.56
N ILE A 481 -3.69 -27.42 7.55
CA ILE A 481 -4.42 -26.27 6.97
C ILE A 481 -5.80 -26.12 7.63
N ALA A 482 -6.38 -27.21 8.13
CA ALA A 482 -7.67 -27.19 8.80
C ALA A 482 -7.77 -26.18 9.97
N PRO A 483 -6.77 -26.05 10.88
CA PRO A 483 -6.76 -25.05 11.95
C PRO A 483 -7.06 -23.63 11.50
N LEU A 484 -6.44 -23.20 10.39
CA LEU A 484 -6.63 -21.85 9.84
C LEU A 484 -8.03 -21.69 9.22
N VAL A 485 -8.57 -22.72 8.57
CA VAL A 485 -9.97 -22.72 8.06
C VAL A 485 -10.97 -22.62 9.22
N GLY A 486 -10.70 -23.31 10.34
CA GLY A 486 -11.48 -23.19 11.57
C GLY A 486 -11.44 -21.76 12.11
N PHE A 487 -10.24 -21.21 12.30
CA PHE A 487 -10.06 -19.86 12.84
C PHE A 487 -10.68 -18.77 11.93
N LEU A 488 -10.46 -18.82 10.60
CA LEU A 488 -10.94 -17.81 9.65
C LEU A 488 -12.47 -17.72 9.51
N THR A 489 -13.22 -18.42 10.36
CA THR A 489 -14.62 -18.11 10.60
C THR A 489 -14.79 -16.94 11.62
N ASN A 490 -13.91 -15.92 11.55
CA ASN A 490 -13.77 -14.72 12.42
C ASN A 490 -13.27 -13.44 11.61
N PRO A 491 -13.34 -12.16 12.10
CA PRO A 491 -13.20 -10.91 11.27
C PRO A 491 -12.00 -9.90 11.52
N LEU A 492 -11.60 -9.03 10.51
CA LEU A 492 -11.09 -7.57 10.52
C LEU A 492 -10.10 -7.09 9.35
N ALA A 493 -9.78 -5.76 9.13
CA ALA A 493 -8.64 -5.04 8.35
C ALA A 493 -8.92 -3.80 7.36
N ALA A 494 -7.88 -3.18 6.67
CA ALA A 494 -7.73 -1.81 5.98
C ALA A 494 -6.53 -1.68 4.92
N ASN A 495 -6.02 -0.65 4.13
CA ASN A 495 -6.33 0.74 3.49
C ASN A 495 -5.18 1.38 2.53
N GLY A 496 -5.44 2.32 1.54
CA GLY A 496 -4.53 3.46 1.00
C GLY A 496 -3.92 3.56 -0.50
N GLY A 497 -3.41 4.74 -1.04
CA GLY A 497 -2.55 4.93 -2.33
C GLY A 497 -2.37 6.35 -3.07
N HIS A 498 -1.77 6.49 -4.30
CA HIS A 498 -1.10 7.75 -4.88
C HIS A 498 -1.15 8.09 -6.45
N GLY A 499 -1.25 9.39 -6.88
CA GLY A 499 -1.54 9.87 -8.29
C GLY A 499 -0.71 11.00 -9.02
N PHE A 500 -1.24 11.61 -10.12
CA PHE A 500 -0.55 12.54 -11.09
C PHE A 500 -1.43 13.69 -11.72
N PRO A 501 -0.90 14.89 -12.07
CA PRO A 501 -1.69 16.05 -12.55
C PRO A 501 -2.61 15.84 -13.77
N VAL A 502 -3.82 16.43 -13.72
CA VAL A 502 -4.91 16.27 -14.71
C VAL A 502 -5.03 17.40 -15.75
N SER A 503 -4.40 18.55 -15.52
CA SER A 503 -4.52 19.77 -16.36
C SER A 503 -3.96 19.65 -17.80
N ARG A 504 -3.33 18.53 -18.17
CA ARG A 504 -2.67 18.33 -19.47
C ARG A 504 -2.85 16.90 -20.01
N PRO A 505 -2.76 16.68 -21.34
CA PRO A 505 -2.80 15.35 -21.91
C PRO A 505 -1.67 14.46 -21.37
N LEU A 506 -2.02 13.35 -20.71
CA LEU A 506 -1.06 12.30 -20.35
C LEU A 506 -0.50 11.67 -21.64
N THR A 507 0.83 11.44 -21.69
CA THR A 507 1.49 10.85 -22.87
C THR A 507 2.20 9.54 -22.52
N PRO A 508 2.32 8.59 -23.47
CA PRO A 508 3.09 7.36 -23.26
C PRO A 508 4.54 7.65 -22.82
N GLU A 509 5.15 8.68 -23.38
CA GLU A 509 6.52 9.08 -23.10
C GLU A 509 6.71 9.64 -21.67
N ALA A 510 5.69 10.33 -21.11
CA ALA A 510 5.73 10.80 -19.72
C ALA A 510 5.67 9.65 -18.71
N ILE A 511 4.86 8.62 -18.99
CA ILE A 511 4.74 7.40 -18.18
C ILE A 511 6.08 6.65 -18.18
N ILE A 512 6.73 6.52 -19.34
CA ILE A 512 8.06 5.89 -19.46
C ILE A 512 9.11 6.66 -18.65
N TRP A 513 9.11 7.99 -18.70
CA TRP A 513 10.06 8.80 -17.91
C TRP A 513 9.87 8.67 -16.39
N LYS A 514 8.63 8.44 -15.93
CA LYS A 514 8.31 8.23 -14.51
C LYS A 514 8.28 6.75 -14.07
N TRP A 515 8.64 5.80 -14.94
CA TRP A 515 8.49 4.37 -14.64
C TRP A 515 9.14 3.94 -13.33
N GLY A 516 10.40 4.33 -13.08
CA GLY A 516 11.11 4.01 -11.83
C GLY A 516 10.53 4.64 -10.55
N ILE A 517 9.57 5.57 -10.68
CA ILE A 517 8.80 6.17 -9.56
C ILE A 517 7.40 5.52 -9.46
N ILE A 518 6.82 5.07 -10.57
CA ILE A 518 5.56 4.29 -10.62
C ILE A 518 5.73 2.91 -10.00
N THR A 519 6.92 2.31 -10.15
CA THR A 519 7.23 0.95 -9.67
C THR A 519 8.12 0.93 -8.43
N ASN A 520 8.28 2.06 -7.72
CA ASN A 520 8.98 2.09 -6.44
C ASN A 520 7.97 1.95 -5.30
N PHE A 521 8.25 1.05 -4.37
CA PHE A 521 7.43 0.79 -3.19
C PHE A 521 8.15 1.19 -1.89
N GLU A 522 9.43 1.52 -1.97
CA GLU A 522 10.31 1.70 -0.81
C GLU A 522 10.47 3.18 -0.37
N ASP A 523 9.73 4.10 -1.01
CA ASP A 523 9.77 5.55 -0.73
C ASP A 523 8.57 6.09 0.10
N GLY A 524 7.87 5.19 0.81
CA GLY A 524 6.81 5.55 1.74
C GLY A 524 5.45 5.87 1.09
N ARG A 525 5.35 5.88 -0.24
CA ARG A 525 4.07 6.06 -0.97
C ARG A 525 3.31 4.74 -1.20
N ALA A 526 3.83 3.61 -0.70
CA ALA A 526 3.21 2.29 -0.81
C ALA A 526 2.15 2.06 0.28
N THR A 527 1.08 1.35 -0.09
CA THR A 527 -0.19 1.31 0.63
C THR A 527 -1.05 0.11 0.19
N ASN A 528 -2.10 -0.23 0.94
CA ASN A 528 -2.79 -1.52 0.83
C ASN A 528 -4.33 -1.40 0.80
N PRO A 529 -4.96 -0.91 -0.29
CA PRO A 529 -6.38 -0.61 -0.31
C PRO A 529 -7.27 -1.85 -0.15
N SER A 530 -8.29 -1.75 0.70
CA SER A 530 -9.18 -2.85 1.09
C SER A 530 -10.58 -2.76 0.47
N THR A 531 -11.01 -1.58 0.03
CA THR A 531 -12.26 -1.36 -0.70
C THR A 531 -12.06 -0.58 -2.01
N THR A 532 -13.02 -0.74 -2.93
CA THR A 532 -13.10 0.07 -4.16
C THR A 532 -13.26 1.57 -3.85
N GLN A 533 -13.79 1.95 -2.68
CA GLN A 533 -13.87 3.34 -2.28
C GLN A 533 -12.49 3.89 -1.91
N GLU A 534 -11.72 3.17 -1.09
CA GLU A 534 -10.35 3.56 -0.73
C GLU A 534 -9.42 3.69 -1.95
N SER A 535 -9.59 2.88 -3.01
CA SER A 535 -8.82 3.06 -4.25
C SER A 535 -9.29 4.27 -5.07
N LEU A 536 -10.60 4.46 -5.16
CA LEU A 536 -11.20 5.60 -5.84
C LEU A 536 -10.88 6.94 -5.15
N GLU A 537 -10.79 7.00 -3.82
CA GLU A 537 -10.46 8.20 -3.05
C GLU A 537 -9.09 8.80 -3.44
N GLN A 538 -8.13 7.97 -3.82
CA GLN A 538 -6.79 8.38 -4.26
C GLN A 538 -6.82 8.99 -5.66
N ILE A 539 -7.72 8.48 -6.51
CA ILE A 539 -7.95 8.94 -7.87
C ILE A 539 -8.82 10.21 -7.85
N ILE A 540 -9.78 10.33 -6.92
CA ILE A 540 -10.56 11.54 -6.64
C ILE A 540 -9.70 12.66 -6.05
N GLY A 541 -8.81 12.35 -5.09
CA GLY A 541 -7.86 13.33 -4.54
C GLY A 541 -6.96 13.93 -5.62
N ASN A 542 -6.76 13.17 -6.71
CA ASN A 542 -6.02 13.60 -7.88
C ASN A 542 -6.86 14.40 -8.91
N PHE A 543 -8.18 14.53 -8.75
CA PHE A 543 -9.00 15.43 -9.58
C PHE A 543 -8.78 16.91 -9.25
N GLY A 544 -8.37 17.22 -8.01
CA GLY A 544 -7.92 18.56 -7.61
C GLY A 544 -6.50 18.90 -8.07
N ASN A 545 -5.83 17.98 -8.79
CA ASN A 545 -4.46 18.17 -9.30
C ASN A 545 -4.47 18.95 -10.64
N GLU A 546 -5.19 20.06 -10.62
CA GLU A 546 -5.14 21.13 -11.63
C GLU A 546 -4.14 22.19 -11.12
N GLU A 547 -3.30 22.73 -12.00
CA GLU A 547 -2.50 23.92 -11.65
C GLU A 547 -3.47 25.11 -11.59
N GLU A 548 -3.94 25.46 -10.39
CA GLU A 548 -4.73 26.68 -10.19
C GLU A 548 -3.89 27.92 -10.52
N ASP A 549 -4.22 28.58 -11.63
CA ASP A 549 -3.81 29.98 -11.90
C ASP A 549 -4.61 30.96 -11.01
N ASN A 550 -4.56 30.73 -9.70
CA ASN A 550 -5.25 31.52 -8.69
C ASN A 550 -4.42 32.78 -8.35
N GLY A 551 -4.56 33.78 -9.21
CA GLY A 551 -4.07 35.13 -8.93
C GLY A 551 -4.61 35.66 -7.60
N SER A 552 -3.71 36.01 -6.69
CA SER A 552 -4.00 36.52 -5.33
C SER A 552 -4.34 35.48 -4.25
N SER A 553 -3.42 34.57 -3.98
CA SER A 553 -2.95 34.43 -2.59
C SER A 553 -1.46 34.72 -2.49
N SER A 554 -1.10 35.86 -1.88
CA SER A 554 0.25 36.04 -1.35
C SER A 554 0.43 35.09 -0.16
N SER A 555 1.56 34.39 -0.09
CA SER A 555 1.97 33.72 1.16
C SER A 555 1.86 34.68 2.34
N PRO A 556 1.40 34.24 3.53
CA PRO A 556 1.37 35.10 4.72
C PRO A 556 2.77 35.60 5.15
N TYR A 557 3.84 35.05 4.56
CA TYR A 557 5.22 35.48 4.73
C TYR A 557 5.84 36.06 3.44
N ALA A 558 5.03 36.41 2.42
CA ALA A 558 5.51 37.09 1.23
C ALA A 558 6.06 38.48 1.59
N ASP A 559 7.29 38.76 1.20
CA ASP A 559 7.99 40.01 1.45
C ASP A 559 8.17 40.79 0.13
N GLN A 560 7.99 42.11 0.15
CA GLN A 560 8.21 42.93 -1.05
C GLN A 560 9.71 43.04 -1.41
N ASP A 561 10.59 42.73 -0.45
CA ASP A 561 12.04 42.63 -0.64
C ASP A 561 12.50 41.20 -1.07
N ASP A 562 11.60 40.22 -1.20
CA ASP A 562 11.97 38.89 -1.71
C ASP A 562 12.44 39.02 -3.17
N SER A 563 13.54 38.35 -3.53
CA SER A 563 13.86 38.17 -4.95
C SER A 563 12.81 37.25 -5.60
N GLN A 564 12.55 37.41 -6.90
CA GLN A 564 11.55 36.62 -7.64
C GLN A 564 11.63 35.11 -7.34
N LEU A 565 12.85 34.58 -7.29
CA LEU A 565 13.17 33.21 -6.88
C LEU A 565 12.55 32.80 -5.52
N VAL A 566 12.70 33.64 -4.50
CA VAL A 566 12.19 33.42 -3.15
C VAL A 566 10.68 33.65 -3.10
N ALA A 567 10.18 34.67 -3.79
CA ALA A 567 8.76 34.95 -3.89
C ALA A 567 7.99 33.79 -4.56
N ASP A 568 8.58 33.15 -5.59
CA ASP A 568 8.03 31.96 -6.23
C ASP A 568 8.15 30.72 -5.34
N ALA A 569 9.29 30.51 -4.67
CA ALA A 569 9.44 29.41 -3.70
C ALA A 569 8.42 29.52 -2.54
N LYS A 570 8.11 30.73 -2.06
CA LYS A 570 7.11 30.98 -1.01
C LYS A 570 5.66 30.75 -1.46
N LYS A 571 5.38 30.61 -2.76
CA LYS A 571 4.05 30.18 -3.26
C LYS A 571 3.83 28.68 -3.06
N HIS A 572 4.90 27.90 -2.93
CA HIS A 572 4.75 26.46 -2.73
C HIS A 572 4.19 26.16 -1.34
N VAL A 573 3.23 25.25 -1.31
CA VAL A 573 2.44 24.85 -0.14
C VAL A 573 2.64 23.36 0.03
N GLU A 574 3.45 22.99 1.02
CA GLU A 574 3.65 21.59 1.41
C GLU A 574 2.35 21.03 2.00
N ASP A 575 2.06 19.75 1.72
CA ASP A 575 0.90 19.04 2.26
C ASP A 575 0.99 18.88 3.80
N PRO A 576 -0.15 18.87 4.53
CA PRO A 576 -0.13 18.68 5.97
C PRO A 576 0.28 17.25 6.37
N VAL A 577 1.24 17.13 7.30
CA VAL A 577 1.79 15.84 7.73
C VAL A 577 1.23 15.43 9.10
N GLU A 578 0.52 14.29 9.16
CA GLU A 578 0.07 13.72 10.42
C GLU A 578 1.24 13.21 11.29
N PHE A 579 1.11 13.37 12.61
CA PHE A 579 2.04 12.84 13.60
C PHE A 579 1.28 12.29 14.81
N LYS A 580 1.57 11.05 15.21
CA LYS A 580 0.96 10.39 16.37
C LYS A 580 2.02 9.98 17.37
N TYR A 581 1.73 10.16 18.66
CA TYR A 581 2.63 9.78 19.74
C TYR A 581 1.88 9.31 20.99
N THR A 582 2.62 8.65 21.87
CA THR A 582 2.17 8.06 23.12
C THR A 582 3.08 8.45 24.29
N GLU A 583 2.66 8.09 25.51
CA GLU A 583 3.42 8.24 26.75
C GLU A 583 4.84 7.64 26.63
N ARG A 584 4.98 6.54 25.86
CA ARG A 584 6.27 5.92 25.52
C ARG A 584 7.23 6.90 24.85
N ASP A 585 6.74 7.70 23.93
CA ASP A 585 7.52 8.59 23.09
C ASP A 585 7.90 9.87 23.85
N VAL A 586 7.04 10.28 24.79
CA VAL A 586 7.34 11.30 25.79
C VAL A 586 8.47 10.84 26.72
N ILE A 587 8.40 9.63 27.29
CA ILE A 587 9.46 9.06 28.12
C ILE A 587 10.77 8.94 27.32
N LEU A 588 10.70 8.42 26.10
CA LEU A 588 11.86 8.26 25.20
C LEU A 588 12.56 9.59 24.92
N TYR A 589 11.79 10.65 24.63
CA TYR A 589 12.35 12.00 24.46
C TYR A 589 12.96 12.53 25.76
N ASN A 590 12.25 12.42 26.88
CA ASN A 590 12.69 12.91 28.18
C ASN A 590 14.03 12.26 28.59
N LEU A 591 14.14 10.93 28.47
CA LEU A 591 15.40 10.18 28.65
C LEU A 591 16.46 10.60 27.61
N GLY A 592 16.05 10.82 26.37
CA GLY A 592 16.87 11.33 25.27
C GLY A 592 17.53 12.67 25.56
N ILE A 593 16.93 13.52 26.41
CA ILE A 593 17.51 14.77 26.92
C ILE A 593 17.93 14.69 28.40
N GLY A 594 18.22 13.48 28.88
CA GLY A 594 18.86 13.21 30.16
C GLY A 594 17.95 13.32 31.39
N ALA A 595 16.64 13.09 31.26
CA ALA A 595 15.85 12.73 32.43
C ALA A 595 16.33 11.37 32.99
N THR A 596 16.18 11.16 34.29
CA THR A 596 16.72 10.01 35.02
C THR A 596 15.63 9.17 35.68
N GLU A 597 16.01 7.99 36.19
CA GLU A 597 15.15 7.10 36.97
C GLU A 597 14.63 7.70 38.29
N LYS A 598 15.16 8.86 38.68
CA LYS A 598 14.76 9.64 39.86
C LYS A 598 13.75 10.75 39.52
N GLU A 599 13.51 11.02 38.25
CA GLU A 599 12.64 12.08 37.74
C GLU A 599 11.36 11.46 37.17
N LEU A 600 10.64 10.72 38.02
CA LEU A 600 9.48 9.91 37.65
C LEU A 600 8.37 10.71 36.97
N GLN A 601 8.23 12.01 37.27
CA GLN A 601 7.34 12.93 36.56
C GLN A 601 7.65 13.09 35.06
N TRP A 602 8.80 12.60 34.59
CA TRP A 602 9.22 12.59 33.19
C TRP A 602 9.56 11.18 32.67
N THR A 603 9.68 10.17 33.54
CA THR A 603 10.16 8.82 33.19
C THR A 603 9.22 7.68 33.58
N PHE A 604 8.07 7.96 34.21
CA PHE A 604 7.04 6.98 34.55
C PHE A 604 5.64 7.51 34.26
N GLU A 605 4.94 6.86 33.34
CA GLU A 605 3.63 7.27 32.80
C GLU A 605 2.49 7.25 33.84
N SER A 606 2.62 6.44 34.90
CA SER A 606 1.64 6.35 35.99
C SER A 606 1.97 7.26 37.19
N HIS A 607 2.85 8.25 37.02
CA HIS A 607 3.12 9.27 38.05
C HIS A 607 2.06 10.38 38.02
N ASP A 608 1.55 10.83 39.18
CA ASP A 608 0.48 11.85 39.30
C ASP A 608 0.82 13.21 38.62
N GLU A 609 2.11 13.47 38.38
CA GLU A 609 2.61 14.64 37.65
C GLU A 609 3.31 14.29 36.32
N PHE A 610 3.04 13.13 35.72
CA PHE A 610 3.65 12.73 34.46
C PHE A 610 3.41 13.76 33.34
N ALA A 611 4.49 14.21 32.70
CA ALA A 611 4.46 15.24 31.68
C ALA A 611 5.62 15.12 30.67
N ALA A 612 5.41 15.69 29.48
CA ALA A 612 6.50 15.98 28.56
C ALA A 612 7.32 17.18 29.05
N LEU A 613 8.65 17.12 28.88
CA LEU A 613 9.47 18.32 29.00
C LEU A 613 9.06 19.33 27.92
N PRO A 614 8.94 20.65 28.21
CA PRO A 614 8.34 21.63 27.28
C PRO A 614 8.97 21.67 25.89
N THR A 615 10.27 21.35 25.79
CA THR A 615 11.00 21.27 24.52
C THR A 615 10.57 20.11 23.61
N PHE A 616 9.71 19.18 24.08
CA PHE A 616 9.06 18.15 23.26
C PHE A 616 8.28 18.74 22.09
N GLY A 617 7.85 20.00 22.16
CA GLY A 617 7.19 20.69 21.03
C GLY A 617 8.00 20.77 19.74
N VAL A 618 9.31 20.47 19.74
CA VAL A 618 10.11 20.32 18.51
C VAL A 618 9.99 18.96 17.85
N ILE A 619 9.37 17.96 18.50
CA ILE A 619 9.29 16.58 18.01
C ILE A 619 8.23 16.40 16.91
N PRO A 620 6.96 16.82 17.06
CA PRO A 620 5.93 16.55 16.06
C PRO A 620 6.23 17.09 14.66
N GLN A 621 6.94 18.22 14.59
CA GLN A 621 7.28 18.89 13.34
C GLN A 621 8.38 18.20 12.51
N PHE A 622 9.12 17.22 13.04
CA PHE A 622 10.35 16.73 12.40
C PHE A 622 10.14 16.20 10.98
N MET A 623 9.10 15.40 10.77
CA MET A 623 8.75 14.87 9.43
C MET A 623 8.35 16.01 8.48
N ALA A 624 7.57 16.98 8.97
CA ALA A 624 7.04 18.08 8.19
C ALA A 624 8.11 19.13 7.82
N SER A 625 9.10 19.35 8.68
CA SER A 625 10.29 20.17 8.41
C SER A 625 11.30 19.44 7.52
N GLY A 626 11.38 18.11 7.60
CA GLY A 626 12.26 17.29 6.76
C GLY A 626 11.78 17.13 5.31
N GLY A 627 10.49 17.33 5.05
CA GLY A 627 9.88 17.22 3.71
C GLY A 627 10.12 18.43 2.79
N ILE A 628 10.51 19.60 3.32
CA ILE A 628 10.58 20.85 2.56
C ILE A 628 11.57 20.74 1.40
N SER A 629 11.12 20.97 0.16
CA SER A 629 12.05 21.05 -0.97
C SER A 629 12.86 22.35 -0.94
N LEU A 630 14.18 22.22 -1.12
CA LEU A 630 15.14 23.32 -1.24
C LEU A 630 15.84 23.34 -2.61
N ASP A 631 15.40 22.51 -3.56
CA ASP A 631 16.04 22.35 -4.88
C ASP A 631 15.88 23.58 -5.78
N TRP A 632 14.94 24.48 -5.46
CA TRP A 632 14.81 25.80 -6.07
C TRP A 632 15.99 26.73 -5.75
N LEU A 633 16.76 26.46 -4.70
CA LEU A 633 17.85 27.33 -4.25
C LEU A 633 19.15 27.07 -5.06
N PRO A 634 19.72 28.06 -5.77
CA PRO A 634 20.93 27.88 -6.57
C PRO A 634 22.12 27.34 -5.78
N ASN A 635 22.75 26.29 -6.31
CA ASN A 635 23.86 25.57 -5.67
C ASN A 635 23.51 24.93 -4.31
N TYR A 636 22.22 24.60 -4.08
CA TYR A 636 21.81 23.76 -2.95
C TYR A 636 22.62 22.46 -2.89
N ASN A 637 22.97 22.05 -1.69
CA ASN A 637 23.63 20.78 -1.41
C ASN A 637 23.30 20.36 0.03
N PRO A 638 22.59 19.23 0.25
CA PRO A 638 22.15 18.84 1.59
C PRO A 638 23.32 18.56 2.54
N ALA A 639 24.46 18.05 2.05
CA ALA A 639 25.65 17.82 2.87
C ALA A 639 26.35 19.12 3.34
N LYS A 640 25.90 20.29 2.87
CA LYS A 640 26.41 21.62 3.29
C LYS A 640 25.43 22.41 4.16
N LEU A 641 24.23 21.88 4.37
CA LEU A 641 23.21 22.39 5.28
C LEU A 641 23.65 22.19 6.74
N LEU A 642 23.40 23.17 7.58
CA LEU A 642 23.54 23.10 9.04
C LEU A 642 22.26 23.63 9.68
N HIS A 643 21.75 22.99 10.73
CA HIS A 643 20.73 23.62 11.58
C HIS A 643 21.37 24.78 12.36
N GLY A 644 20.86 26.00 12.18
CA GLY A 644 21.49 27.24 12.63
C GLY A 644 20.81 27.87 13.84
N GLU A 645 19.50 28.09 13.77
CA GLU A 645 18.70 28.66 14.87
C GLU A 645 17.36 27.92 15.00
N GLN A 646 16.90 27.72 16.23
CA GLN A 646 15.59 27.13 16.53
C GLN A 646 14.81 28.06 17.47
N PHE A 647 13.54 28.27 17.14
CA PHE A 647 12.53 28.81 18.04
C PHE A 647 11.40 27.80 18.20
N LEU A 648 10.85 27.72 19.40
CA LEU A 648 9.63 26.99 19.74
C LEU A 648 8.74 27.92 20.56
N SER A 649 7.47 28.06 20.17
CA SER A 649 6.42 28.67 20.98
C SER A 649 5.32 27.63 21.27
N ILE A 650 4.94 27.55 22.53
CA ILE A 650 4.00 26.58 23.11
C ILE A 650 2.70 27.34 23.38
N LYS A 651 1.63 27.00 22.66
CA LYS A 651 0.36 27.76 22.65
C LYS A 651 -0.65 27.26 23.69
N GLY A 652 -0.43 26.08 24.26
CA GLY A 652 -1.29 25.46 25.26
C GLY A 652 -0.59 24.31 26.00
N PRO A 653 -1.31 23.59 26.89
CA PRO A 653 -0.75 22.44 27.60
C PRO A 653 -0.30 21.35 26.62
N ILE A 654 0.82 20.69 26.92
CA ILE A 654 1.31 19.55 26.13
C ILE A 654 0.61 18.27 26.63
N PRO A 655 -0.13 17.54 25.78
CA PRO A 655 -0.71 16.26 26.18
C PRO A 655 0.36 15.14 26.22
N THR A 656 0.11 14.06 26.95
CA THR A 656 1.04 12.92 27.10
C THR A 656 1.01 11.95 25.93
N SER A 657 -0.09 11.96 25.17
CA SER A 657 -0.32 11.24 23.92
C SER A 657 -1.26 12.05 23.03
N GLY A 658 -1.27 11.80 21.72
CA GLY A 658 -2.15 12.54 20.81
C GLY A 658 -1.91 12.28 19.33
N GLU A 659 -2.80 12.85 18.52
CA GLU A 659 -2.68 12.95 17.06
C GLU A 659 -2.63 14.42 16.66
N PHE A 660 -1.63 14.78 15.87
CA PHE A 660 -1.38 16.11 15.37
C PHE A 660 -1.39 16.14 13.84
N ILE A 661 -1.69 17.32 13.28
CA ILE A 661 -1.45 17.68 11.89
C ILE A 661 -0.39 18.79 11.89
N ASN A 662 0.65 18.66 11.06
CA ASN A 662 1.71 19.67 10.93
C ASN A 662 1.59 20.37 9.58
N GLU A 663 1.45 21.70 9.59
CA GLU A 663 1.44 22.52 8.38
C GLU A 663 2.75 23.32 8.26
N THR A 664 3.49 23.08 7.18
CA THR A 664 4.83 23.67 6.95
C THR A 664 4.81 24.76 5.89
N ARG A 665 5.46 25.90 6.14
CA ARG A 665 5.61 27.00 5.16
C ARG A 665 7.03 27.56 5.15
N LEU A 666 7.44 28.09 4.00
CA LEU A 666 8.67 28.86 3.85
C LEU A 666 8.44 30.30 4.36
N MET A 667 9.20 30.71 5.38
CA MET A 667 8.97 31.99 6.08
C MET A 667 9.92 33.10 5.61
N GLU A 668 11.23 32.84 5.56
CA GLU A 668 12.24 33.86 5.27
C GLU A 668 13.46 33.23 4.60
N VAL A 669 13.98 33.86 3.53
CA VAL A 669 15.19 33.39 2.84
C VAL A 669 16.15 34.55 2.66
N LEU A 670 17.38 34.39 3.15
CA LEU A 670 18.37 35.45 3.17
C LEU A 670 19.65 35.06 2.42
N ASP A 671 20.06 35.88 1.45
CA ASP A 671 21.34 35.75 0.77
C ASP A 671 22.46 36.26 1.69
N LYS A 672 23.32 35.35 2.15
CA LYS A 672 24.51 35.64 2.97
C LYS A 672 25.79 35.64 2.13
N GLY A 673 25.68 35.83 0.81
CA GLY A 673 26.75 36.03 -0.16
C GLY A 673 27.49 34.75 -0.56
N LYS A 674 27.90 33.93 0.42
CA LYS A 674 28.50 32.60 0.20
C LYS A 674 27.65 31.46 0.77
N ALA A 675 26.43 31.76 1.20
CA ALA A 675 25.46 30.82 1.75
C ALA A 675 24.06 31.42 1.68
N ALA A 676 23.03 30.57 1.81
CA ALA A 676 21.70 31.02 2.21
C ALA A 676 21.48 30.78 3.71
N ALA A 677 20.63 31.60 4.33
CA ALA A 677 19.90 31.21 5.53
C ALA A 677 18.42 31.07 5.16
N VAL A 678 17.84 29.89 5.36
CA VAL A 678 16.45 29.56 5.03
C VAL A 678 15.71 29.29 6.33
N THR A 679 14.63 30.02 6.57
CA THR A 679 13.74 29.83 7.72
C THR A 679 12.43 29.20 7.25
N SER A 680 12.10 28.03 7.80
CA SER A 680 10.76 27.47 7.74
C SER A 680 9.98 27.75 9.03
N ILE A 681 8.66 27.70 8.92
CA ILE A 681 7.74 27.66 10.06
C ILE A 681 6.85 26.41 9.95
N VAL A 682 6.60 25.75 11.08
CA VAL A 682 5.65 24.64 11.20
C VAL A 682 4.66 24.92 12.32
N GLU A 683 3.37 24.92 11.98
CA GLU A 683 2.28 24.90 12.95
C GLU A 683 1.86 23.45 13.20
N THR A 684 2.04 22.97 14.43
CA THR A 684 1.51 21.67 14.88
C THR A 684 0.14 21.90 15.51
N LYS A 685 -0.91 21.35 14.89
CA LYS A 685 -2.31 21.48 15.29
C LYS A 685 -2.84 20.17 15.87
N ASP A 686 -3.59 20.25 16.96
CA ASP A 686 -4.37 19.14 17.51
C ASP A 686 -5.40 18.65 16.48
N LYS A 687 -5.34 17.37 16.10
CA LYS A 687 -6.16 16.81 15.00
C LYS A 687 -7.65 16.77 15.34
N ALA A 688 -8.01 16.69 16.62
CA ALA A 688 -9.40 16.63 17.07
C ALA A 688 -10.08 18.01 17.17
N THR A 689 -9.31 19.08 17.46
CA THR A 689 -9.84 20.43 17.71
C THR A 689 -9.36 21.50 16.71
N GLY A 690 -8.40 21.18 15.84
CA GLY A 690 -7.81 22.09 14.85
C GLY A 690 -6.92 23.20 15.45
N LYS A 691 -6.66 23.18 16.75
CA LYS A 691 -5.93 24.25 17.47
C LYS A 691 -4.43 24.07 17.36
N VAL A 692 -3.70 25.13 17.04
CA VAL A 692 -2.23 25.16 17.12
C VAL A 692 -1.80 24.92 18.58
N VAL A 693 -0.97 23.89 18.79
CA VAL A 693 -0.35 23.56 20.09
C VAL A 693 1.10 24.03 20.10
N PHE A 694 1.82 23.86 18.99
CA PHE A 694 3.20 24.33 18.82
C PHE A 694 3.37 25.15 17.55
N GLU A 695 4.19 26.18 17.64
CA GLU A 695 4.76 26.89 16.50
C GLU A 695 6.28 26.73 16.56
N ASN A 696 6.86 26.11 15.54
CA ASN A 696 8.30 25.95 15.40
C ASN A 696 8.82 26.84 14.27
N GLN A 697 9.85 27.64 14.51
CA GLN A 697 10.60 28.31 13.44
C GLN A 697 12.02 27.75 13.41
N SER A 698 12.44 27.23 12.25
CA SER A 698 13.70 26.53 12.06
C SER A 698 14.52 27.23 10.99
N THR A 699 15.73 27.68 11.34
CA THR A 699 16.63 28.39 10.41
C THR A 699 17.83 27.53 10.04
N VAL A 700 17.87 27.03 8.81
CA VAL A 700 18.98 26.24 8.26
C VAL A 700 19.95 27.12 7.46
N PHE A 701 21.25 26.87 7.58
CA PHE A 701 22.31 27.63 6.94
C PHE A 701 23.04 26.77 5.91
N ILE A 702 22.97 27.15 4.63
CA ILE A 702 23.34 26.29 3.50
C ILE A 702 24.60 26.85 2.83
N ARG A 703 25.75 26.27 3.15
CA ARG A 703 27.06 26.76 2.71
C ARG A 703 27.25 26.53 1.20
N GLY A 704 27.57 27.59 0.45
CA GLY A 704 27.73 27.57 -1.00
C GLY A 704 26.51 28.05 -1.79
N ALA A 705 25.31 28.03 -1.21
CA ALA A 705 24.06 28.39 -1.87
C ALA A 705 23.70 29.89 -1.73
N GLY A 706 24.70 30.77 -1.84
CA GLY A 706 24.53 32.23 -1.78
C GLY A 706 24.85 32.91 -3.11
N GLY A 707 24.64 34.23 -3.18
CA GLY A 707 24.87 35.02 -4.39
C GLY A 707 23.72 35.00 -5.40
N PHE A 708 22.52 34.56 -4.97
CA PHE A 708 21.30 34.55 -5.78
C PHE A 708 20.55 35.90 -5.80
N GLY A 709 21.07 36.92 -5.11
CA GLY A 709 20.55 38.30 -5.19
C GLY A 709 19.33 38.58 -4.30
N GLY A 710 19.10 37.75 -3.28
CA GLY A 710 18.00 37.94 -2.32
C GLY A 710 18.29 38.95 -1.20
N LYS A 711 17.26 39.20 -0.38
CA LYS A 711 17.30 39.99 0.86
C LYS A 711 18.46 39.53 1.75
N ARG A 712 19.23 40.47 2.34
CA ARG A 712 20.43 40.13 3.14
C ARG A 712 20.23 40.17 4.65
N VAL A 713 19.28 40.97 5.12
CA VAL A 713 18.97 41.20 6.54
C VAL A 713 17.56 40.68 6.80
N GLY A 714 17.37 39.93 7.87
CA GLY A 714 16.07 39.36 8.22
C GLY A 714 15.14 40.41 8.84
N ASN A 715 13.85 40.15 8.79
CA ASN A 715 12.83 40.94 9.47
C ASN A 715 12.86 40.65 10.98
N ASP A 716 12.35 41.59 11.78
CA ASP A 716 12.18 41.30 13.21
C ASP A 716 10.94 40.41 13.43
N ARG A 717 11.21 39.18 13.87
CA ARG A 717 10.26 38.14 14.26
C ARG A 717 10.10 38.05 15.79
N GLY A 718 10.45 39.12 16.52
CA GLY A 718 10.31 39.24 17.97
C GLY A 718 11.18 38.23 18.73
N PRO A 719 10.62 37.39 19.63
CA PRO A 719 11.40 36.39 20.38
C PRO A 719 12.25 35.45 19.52
N ALA A 720 11.78 35.12 18.30
CA ALA A 720 12.46 34.22 17.37
C ALA A 720 13.75 34.81 16.77
N SER A 721 13.78 36.11 16.47
CA SER A 721 14.92 36.85 15.92
C SER A 721 15.82 37.48 16.99
N ALA A 722 15.33 37.60 18.23
CA ALA A 722 16.00 38.35 19.29
C ALA A 722 17.47 37.93 19.50
N ALA A 723 18.34 38.94 19.65
CA ALA A 723 19.78 38.76 19.82
C ALA A 723 20.16 38.14 21.17
N ASN A 724 19.35 38.33 22.21
CA ASN A 724 19.48 37.74 23.55
C ASN A 724 20.91 37.76 24.11
N THR A 725 21.58 38.92 24.04
CA THR A 725 22.93 39.12 24.58
C THR A 725 22.92 38.95 26.11
N PRO A 726 23.72 38.03 26.69
CA PRO A 726 23.80 37.88 28.15
C PRO A 726 24.30 39.16 28.83
N PRO A 727 23.74 39.54 29.99
CA PRO A 727 24.16 40.72 30.73
C PRO A 727 25.56 40.51 31.33
N GLN A 728 26.33 41.60 31.46
CA GLN A 728 27.71 41.59 31.97
C GLN A 728 27.77 41.48 33.51
N ARG A 729 27.15 40.42 34.04
CA ARG A 729 27.06 40.07 35.46
C ARG A 729 27.16 38.54 35.63
N LYS A 730 27.35 38.06 36.87
CA LYS A 730 27.32 36.62 37.14
C LYS A 730 25.94 36.02 36.79
N PRO A 731 25.87 34.76 36.32
CA PRO A 731 24.60 34.04 36.16
C PRO A 731 23.84 33.94 37.48
N ASP A 732 22.51 33.91 37.40
CA ASP A 732 21.61 33.66 38.53
C ASP A 732 21.51 32.16 38.84
N ALA A 733 21.65 31.32 37.81
CA ALA A 733 21.75 29.87 37.93
C ALA A 733 22.79 29.31 36.95
N VAL A 734 23.47 28.24 37.36
CA VAL A 734 24.40 27.46 36.53
C VAL A 734 24.14 25.99 36.80
N LEU A 735 23.68 25.25 35.78
CA LEU A 735 23.45 23.81 35.85
C LEU A 735 24.45 23.08 34.93
N GLU A 736 24.92 21.91 35.38
CA GLU A 736 25.76 21.02 34.59
C GLU A 736 25.03 19.71 34.30
N GLU A 737 25.09 19.24 33.06
CA GLU A 737 24.56 17.95 32.63
C GLU A 737 25.65 17.16 31.92
N LYS A 738 25.91 15.91 32.33
CA LYS A 738 26.89 15.07 31.66
C LYS A 738 26.19 14.14 30.69
N THR A 739 26.36 14.41 29.39
CA THR A 739 25.76 13.58 28.34
C THR A 739 26.35 12.17 28.37
N LEU A 740 25.51 11.17 28.10
CA LEU A 740 25.97 9.79 27.97
C LEU A 740 26.79 9.62 26.67
N PRO A 741 27.74 8.66 26.60
CA PRO A 741 28.37 8.27 25.33
C PRO A 741 27.35 7.81 24.28
N ILE A 742 26.19 7.31 24.71
CA ILE A 742 25.08 6.87 23.87
C ILE A 742 24.01 7.96 23.61
N GLN A 743 24.19 9.20 24.08
CA GLN A 743 23.11 10.20 24.10
C GLN A 743 22.50 10.46 22.71
N ALA A 744 23.34 10.53 21.66
CA ALA A 744 22.87 10.72 20.29
C ALA A 744 22.15 9.48 19.73
N ALA A 745 22.59 8.28 20.12
CA ALA A 745 21.96 7.01 19.73
C ALA A 745 20.60 6.79 20.40
N LEU A 746 20.39 7.37 21.60
CA LEU A 746 19.09 7.42 22.27
C LEU A 746 18.20 8.53 21.69
N TYR A 747 18.70 9.78 21.63
CA TYR A 747 17.91 10.94 21.22
C TYR A 747 17.33 10.79 19.79
N ARG A 748 18.09 10.22 18.85
CA ARG A 748 17.63 9.99 17.46
C ARG A 748 16.34 9.18 17.35
N LEU A 749 16.04 8.33 18.34
CA LEU A 749 14.81 7.55 18.39
C LEU A 749 13.55 8.42 18.62
N SER A 750 13.73 9.71 18.95
CA SER A 750 12.66 10.71 19.02
C SER A 750 12.30 11.32 17.66
N GLY A 751 13.00 10.97 16.57
CA GLY A 751 12.63 11.36 15.19
C GLY A 751 13.80 11.80 14.30
N ASP A 752 14.87 12.40 14.84
CA ASP A 752 16.02 12.85 14.05
C ASP A 752 17.02 11.71 13.81
N TYR A 753 16.75 10.93 12.77
CA TYR A 753 17.54 9.76 12.40
C TYR A 753 18.84 10.05 11.63
N ASN A 754 19.21 11.32 11.39
CA ASN A 754 20.32 11.73 10.52
C ASN A 754 21.65 10.96 10.83
N PRO A 755 22.26 10.30 9.82
CA PRO A 755 23.49 9.50 10.00
C PRO A 755 24.66 10.25 10.64
N LEU A 756 24.73 11.59 10.49
CA LEU A 756 25.71 12.48 11.15
C LEU A 756 25.86 12.25 12.66
N HIS A 757 24.81 11.77 13.32
CA HIS A 757 24.74 11.59 14.76
C HIS A 757 25.09 10.17 15.23
N ILE A 758 25.46 9.26 14.31
CA ILE A 758 25.83 7.86 14.67
C ILE A 758 26.91 7.21 13.80
N LEU A 759 27.05 7.57 12.51
CA LEU A 759 28.03 6.98 11.58
C LEU A 759 29.31 7.83 11.48
N PRO A 760 30.49 7.35 11.91
CA PRO A 760 31.74 8.12 11.87
C PRO A 760 32.15 8.58 10.48
N GLU A 761 31.99 7.73 9.47
CA GLU A 761 32.31 8.03 8.07
C GLU A 761 31.41 9.12 7.48
N PHE A 762 30.15 9.20 7.91
CA PHE A 762 29.24 10.28 7.51
C PHE A 762 29.55 11.58 8.25
N ALA A 763 29.92 11.50 9.54
CA ALA A 763 30.37 12.65 10.32
C ALA A 763 31.66 13.27 9.73
N ALA A 764 32.59 12.45 9.25
CA ALA A 764 33.81 12.89 8.56
C ALA A 764 33.49 13.68 7.27
N VAL A 765 32.49 13.26 6.48
CA VAL A 765 32.01 14.01 5.31
C VAL A 765 31.42 15.38 5.70
N GLY A 766 30.77 15.47 6.87
CA GLY A 766 30.30 16.74 7.44
C GLY A 766 31.42 17.67 7.94
N GLY A 767 32.65 17.15 8.07
CA GLY A 767 33.81 17.86 8.62
C GLY A 767 34.00 17.71 10.13
N PHE A 768 33.57 16.59 10.72
CA PHE A 768 33.68 16.29 12.15
C PHE A 768 34.49 15.01 12.40
N ASP A 769 35.38 15.01 13.40
CA ASP A 769 36.30 13.90 13.67
C ASP A 769 35.60 12.62 14.17
N ARG A 770 34.37 12.75 14.66
CA ARG A 770 33.47 11.67 15.13
C ARG A 770 32.01 12.16 15.15
N PRO A 771 31.01 11.28 15.30
CA PRO A 771 29.61 11.68 15.38
C PRO A 771 29.34 12.68 16.50
N ILE A 772 28.60 13.73 16.18
CA ILE A 772 28.22 14.82 17.10
C ILE A 772 26.85 14.55 17.71
N LEU A 773 26.57 15.14 18.87
CA LEU A 773 25.23 15.15 19.46
C LEU A 773 24.32 16.13 18.70
N HIS A 774 23.04 15.80 18.57
CA HIS A 774 22.03 16.67 17.98
C HIS A 774 21.98 18.05 18.67
N GLY A 775 21.90 19.12 17.87
CA GLY A 775 21.68 20.47 18.42
C GLY A 775 20.39 20.54 19.25
N LEU A 776 19.33 19.89 18.77
CA LEU A 776 18.02 19.84 19.44
C LEU A 776 18.02 19.00 20.74
N CYS A 777 18.95 18.04 20.91
CA CYS A 777 19.19 17.39 22.20
C CYS A 777 19.81 18.36 23.21
N SER A 778 20.79 19.17 22.77
CA SER A 778 21.45 20.17 23.63
C SER A 778 20.48 21.29 24.02
N PHE A 779 19.62 21.70 23.10
CA PHE A 779 18.48 22.61 23.33
C PHE A 779 17.50 22.04 24.37
N GLY A 780 17.14 20.75 24.27
CA GLY A 780 16.27 20.10 25.26
C GLY A 780 16.89 20.06 26.66
N ILE A 781 18.18 19.74 26.77
CA ILE A 781 18.92 19.79 28.04
C ILE A 781 18.90 21.22 28.63
N ALA A 782 19.15 22.24 27.81
CA ALA A 782 19.08 23.63 28.27
C ALA A 782 17.65 24.06 28.68
N GLY A 783 16.62 23.63 27.96
CA GLY A 783 15.21 23.84 28.33
C GLY A 783 14.86 23.17 29.67
N LYS A 784 15.32 21.93 29.90
CA LYS A 784 15.22 21.24 31.19
C LYS A 784 15.94 22.01 32.30
N HIS A 785 17.08 22.64 32.03
CA HIS A 785 17.80 23.49 32.99
C HIS A 785 17.03 24.77 33.34
N VAL A 786 16.43 25.45 32.36
CA VAL A 786 15.55 26.61 32.61
C VAL A 786 14.34 26.18 33.45
N LEU A 787 13.67 25.09 33.08
CA LEU A 787 12.51 24.56 33.80
C LEU A 787 12.83 24.26 35.27
N LYS A 788 13.94 23.55 35.54
CA LYS A 788 14.40 23.23 36.91
C LYS A 788 14.76 24.48 37.74
N SER A 789 15.21 25.55 37.10
CA SER A 789 15.75 26.73 37.80
C SER A 789 14.72 27.86 37.98
N PHE A 790 13.78 28.00 37.04
CA PHE A 790 12.89 29.17 36.96
C PHE A 790 11.42 28.85 36.65
N GLY A 791 11.08 27.58 36.38
CA GLY A 791 9.70 27.15 36.11
C GLY A 791 9.32 27.12 34.63
N GLN A 792 8.01 27.01 34.37
CA GLN A 792 7.45 26.81 33.03
C GLN A 792 7.66 28.01 32.11
N PHE A 793 7.78 27.74 30.81
CA PHE A 793 7.97 28.74 29.76
C PHE A 793 7.06 28.50 28.56
N LYS A 794 6.63 29.60 27.93
CA LYS A 794 5.73 29.63 26.76
C LYS A 794 6.49 29.69 25.42
N ASP A 795 7.77 30.03 25.47
CA ASP A 795 8.65 30.06 24.31
C ASP A 795 10.12 29.86 24.70
N ILE A 796 10.92 29.38 23.75
CA ILE A 796 12.37 29.19 23.87
C ILE A 796 13.05 29.34 22.51
N LYS A 797 14.17 30.08 22.49
CA LYS A 797 14.98 30.38 21.31
C LYS A 797 16.45 30.04 21.55
N VAL A 798 17.12 29.47 20.55
CA VAL A 798 18.58 29.26 20.53
C VAL A 798 19.19 29.53 19.16
N ARG A 799 20.47 29.89 19.15
CA ARG A 799 21.37 29.69 18.00
C ARG A 799 22.38 28.59 18.33
N PHE A 800 22.53 27.63 17.42
CA PHE A 800 23.58 26.62 17.48
C PHE A 800 24.92 27.27 17.09
N ALA A 801 25.84 27.35 18.06
CA ALA A 801 27.08 28.11 17.96
C ALA A 801 28.34 27.22 17.81
N GLY A 802 28.21 25.93 18.09
CA GLY A 802 29.29 24.95 18.06
C GLY A 802 28.78 23.54 18.30
N VAL A 803 29.65 22.55 18.15
CA VAL A 803 29.28 21.13 18.33
C VAL A 803 29.52 20.61 19.74
N VAL A 804 28.66 19.68 20.14
CA VAL A 804 28.77 18.84 21.34
C VAL A 804 29.06 17.42 20.86
N TYR A 805 29.93 16.70 21.55
CA TYR A 805 30.12 15.28 21.33
C TYR A 805 29.50 14.46 22.47
N PRO A 806 28.90 13.29 22.21
CA PRO A 806 28.40 12.41 23.27
C PRO A 806 29.51 12.04 24.27
N GLY A 807 29.19 12.12 25.56
CA GLY A 807 30.13 11.95 26.68
C GLY A 807 30.66 13.24 27.30
N GLU A 808 30.48 14.40 26.62
CA GLU A 808 30.88 15.72 27.13
C GLU A 808 29.86 16.31 28.12
N THR A 809 30.31 17.26 28.95
CA THR A 809 29.50 17.91 29.98
C THR A 809 29.03 19.29 29.50
N LEU A 810 27.72 19.50 29.47
CA LEU A 810 27.10 20.78 29.14
C LEU A 810 26.91 21.62 30.40
N VAL A 811 27.43 22.85 30.39
CA VAL A 811 27.19 23.86 31.42
C VAL A 811 26.25 24.91 30.84
N THR A 812 25.05 25.03 31.39
CA THR A 812 24.08 26.08 31.02
C THR A 812 24.12 27.20 32.07
N GLU A 813 24.60 28.36 31.66
CA GLU A 813 24.62 29.60 32.45
C GLU A 813 23.38 30.42 32.11
N MET A 814 22.65 30.89 33.13
CA MET A 814 21.33 31.50 32.98
C MET A 814 21.19 32.79 33.79
N TRP A 815 20.52 33.79 33.21
CA TRP A 815 20.26 35.10 33.79
C TRP A 815 18.78 35.45 33.63
N LYS A 816 18.09 35.79 34.73
CA LYS A 816 16.67 36.15 34.73
C LYS A 816 16.51 37.67 34.71
N GLU A 817 15.93 38.19 33.63
CA GLU A 817 15.63 39.60 33.41
C GLU A 817 14.11 39.73 33.20
N GLY A 818 13.37 40.12 34.23
CA GLY A 818 11.90 40.17 34.18
C GLY A 818 11.27 38.76 34.12
N ASP A 819 10.39 38.53 33.13
CA ASP A 819 9.82 37.21 32.82
C ASP A 819 10.72 36.36 31.89
N LYS A 820 11.85 36.91 31.43
CA LYS A 820 12.73 36.26 30.45
C LYS A 820 13.99 35.70 31.09
N VAL A 821 14.34 34.46 30.76
CA VAL A 821 15.60 33.81 31.14
C VAL A 821 16.50 33.79 29.92
N LEU A 822 17.54 34.64 29.89
CA LEU A 822 18.62 34.57 28.90
C LEU A 822 19.58 33.46 29.30
N PHE A 823 20.17 32.75 28.34
CA PHE A 823 21.13 31.70 28.65
C PHE A 823 22.20 31.48 27.58
N THR A 824 23.28 30.81 27.99
CA THR A 824 24.31 30.26 27.11
C THR A 824 24.67 28.86 27.59
N THR A 825 24.87 27.92 26.66
CA THR A 825 25.38 26.58 27.00
C THR A 825 26.75 26.37 26.37
N LYS A 826 27.69 25.84 27.16
CA LYS A 826 29.07 25.55 26.75
C LYS A 826 29.48 24.12 27.13
N VAL A 827 30.39 23.55 26.38
CA VAL A 827 31.06 22.28 26.73
C VAL A 827 32.14 22.55 27.76
N LYS A 828 32.05 21.93 28.94
CA LYS A 828 32.94 22.14 30.09
C LYS A 828 34.39 21.82 29.75
N GLU A 829 34.61 20.69 29.09
CA GLU A 829 35.92 20.13 28.76
C GLU A 829 36.72 21.00 27.77
N ARG A 830 36.04 21.84 26.98
CA ARG A 830 36.63 22.65 25.90
C ARG A 830 36.38 24.16 26.03
N GLY A 831 35.64 24.59 27.05
CA GLY A 831 35.18 25.98 27.20
C GLY A 831 34.33 26.52 26.04
N THR A 832 33.90 25.66 25.11
CA THR A 832 33.35 26.06 23.81
C THR A 832 31.85 26.31 23.93
N THR A 833 31.37 27.51 23.58
CA THR A 833 29.93 27.81 23.50
C THR A 833 29.28 27.02 22.37
N VAL A 834 28.18 26.33 22.68
CA VAL A 834 27.41 25.50 21.74
C VAL A 834 25.98 25.98 21.55
N LEU A 835 25.38 26.64 22.55
CA LEU A 835 24.15 27.42 22.42
C LEU A 835 24.42 28.87 22.80
N ALA A 836 24.10 29.80 21.90
CA ALA A 836 24.25 31.24 22.06
C ALA A 836 22.99 31.99 21.60
N ALA A 837 22.95 33.31 21.82
CA ALA A 837 21.81 34.18 21.46
C ALA A 837 20.46 33.61 21.93
N ALA A 838 20.46 32.99 23.12
CA ALA A 838 19.39 32.12 23.58
C ALA A 838 18.62 32.71 24.77
N ALA A 839 17.33 32.45 24.79
CA ALA A 839 16.45 32.80 25.90
C ALA A 839 15.18 31.94 25.91
N ALA A 840 14.51 31.89 27.05
CA ALA A 840 13.14 31.38 27.18
C ALA A 840 12.29 32.38 27.95
N THR A 841 11.03 32.54 27.58
CA THR A 841 10.11 33.46 28.27
C THR A 841 9.13 32.69 29.13
N LEU A 842 9.12 32.98 30.42
CA LEU A 842 8.35 32.25 31.43
C LEU A 842 6.83 32.45 31.24
N THR A 843 6.06 31.48 31.75
CA THR A 843 4.61 31.60 31.91
C THR A 843 4.26 32.47 33.11
N ASP A 844 3.09 33.12 33.05
CA ASP A 844 2.49 33.72 34.25
C ASP A 844 2.24 32.61 35.32
N PRO A 845 2.58 32.80 36.61
CA PRO A 845 2.34 31.80 37.65
C PRO A 845 0.88 31.36 37.82
N SER A 846 -0.09 32.14 37.33
CA SER A 846 -1.51 31.78 37.31
C SER A 846 -1.92 30.90 36.12
N ALA A 847 -1.11 30.84 35.06
CA ALA A 847 -1.39 30.11 33.83
C ALA A 847 -0.93 28.64 33.92
N THR A 848 -1.77 27.77 34.49
CA THR A 848 -1.44 26.36 34.71
C THR A 848 -1.43 25.55 33.39
N LEU A 849 -0.27 25.41 32.75
CA LEU A 849 -0.07 24.56 31.55
C LEU A 849 -0.08 23.03 31.83
N LYS A 850 -0.87 22.55 32.80
CA LYS A 850 -1.10 21.11 32.99
C LYS A 850 -2.29 20.66 32.15
N ALA A 851 -2.06 19.73 31.22
CA ALA A 851 -3.12 18.91 30.70
C ALA A 851 -3.67 18.06 31.85
N LYS A 852 -5.00 17.93 31.95
CA LYS A 852 -5.62 16.82 32.68
C LYS A 852 -6.00 15.75 31.67
N LEU A 853 -5.86 14.50 32.10
CA LEU A 853 -6.46 13.32 31.48
C LEU A 853 -7.99 13.47 31.39
#